data_AF-A0A517YSZ0-F1
#
_entry.id   AF-A0A517YSZ0-F1
#
_cell.length_a   1.000
_cell.length_b   1.000
_cell.length_c   1.000
_cell.angle_alpha   90.00
_cell.angle_beta   90.00
_cell.angle_gamma   90.00
#
_symmetry.space_group_name_H-M   'P 1'
#
loop_
_entity.id
_entity.type
_entity.pdbx_description
1 polymer ?
#
loop_
_entity_poly.entity_id
_entity_poly.type
_entity_poly.pdbx_seq_one_letter_code
_entity_poly.pdbx_strand_id
1 'polypeptide(L)'
;MKYSTLNSNLYRITILLAAFYILLIGKSHQVLQASAITLNAVADVDVRSGAAANDAYNRNVLFIKQQNTDPNIGISGKAYIRFELPDDFGYATSATFTMTRSLVGAWSWKYDVFGLNQDAETVPFIESENTPPGMTWNNALGNDIESSRGFDPTKTTFLGSWQVQNGGNGGYVGDQYSVAASSVKGLLNSDVNRSITFMVSRDGTSTSHDHWASKEDGVYSGPLLSIEYVANPSSARWNQWLANRQGALPISAWSYFDRYGGTVSEYETYRNAGLTMANVPRLLIGGSTHQVANAETANVGIILGQSESLHLNESKLINTVNFANNNSYNVIGYTLKDEPEPDQFSALRQAHNYIYENDPDALPICNILPNYAWSYGRPEKYGIDYEGYVQKYIDEVQPAVIGHTHYALLEDGTDRTDFYSNLELFRDKSLENGIGLFGFVLVTDHWAGPYRRASGSDIRWQAYSHMAYGAKGLYYYNYRIDDSRFGEGIVDHVNGQPTDLYNLVQNTNDKAFVLGDELLKLNSIGVYHTGKITDNTIPDDTTRYTTSVDSPFDRFWGQEFLHGVFEADDAASIDRYILLVNKRHGKDMNITSLARGTAYFTIDDMYDTVFILNPLTGNEEILAAHGVYNNKDLYQIILDGGDAALIRFTHLPEPTSFFMLGFAGLICVLKKRNVV
;
A
#
# COMPACT_ATOMS: atom_id res chain seq x y z
N MET A 1 -8.42 51.75 40.46
CA MET A 1 -7.21 51.44 39.66
C MET A 1 -6.76 50.02 40.00
N LYS A 2 -6.41 49.21 38.98
CA LYS A 2 -6.09 47.77 38.98
C LYS A 2 -7.28 46.79 38.82
N TYR A 3 -7.96 46.86 37.68
CA TYR A 3 -8.81 45.78 37.14
C TYR A 3 -8.79 45.79 35.60
N SER A 4 -7.61 45.97 34.98
CA SER A 4 -7.52 46.08 33.51
C SER A 4 -6.44 45.21 32.85
N THR A 5 -5.83 44.26 33.56
CA THR A 5 -4.75 43.42 32.99
C THR A 5 -4.98 41.92 33.07
N LEU A 6 -6.05 41.43 33.71
CA LEU A 6 -6.38 39.99 33.69
C LEU A 6 -7.18 39.54 32.46
N ASN A 7 -7.97 40.43 31.83
CA ASN A 7 -8.82 40.04 30.70
C ASN A 7 -8.08 39.92 29.36
N SER A 8 -6.94 40.60 29.15
CA SER A 8 -6.19 40.52 27.90
C SER A 8 -5.41 39.21 27.74
N ASN A 9 -4.99 38.60 28.85
CA ASN A 9 -4.28 37.32 28.82
C ASN A 9 -5.25 36.14 28.68
N LEU A 10 -6.45 36.21 29.29
CA LEU A 10 -7.49 35.20 29.06
C LEU A 10 -7.96 35.22 27.60
N TYR A 11 -8.20 36.40 27.01
CA TYR A 11 -8.59 36.51 25.59
C TYR A 11 -7.51 36.01 24.62
N ARG A 12 -6.22 36.24 24.92
CA ARG A 12 -5.11 35.71 24.12
C ARG A 12 -4.97 34.19 24.26
N ILE A 13 -5.20 33.64 25.45
CA ILE A 13 -5.19 32.19 25.68
C ILE A 13 -6.39 31.53 24.98
N THR A 14 -7.58 32.13 25.00
CA THR A 14 -8.75 31.59 24.30
C THR A 14 -8.63 31.69 22.78
N ILE A 15 -7.99 32.74 22.24
CA ILE A 15 -7.73 32.86 20.79
C ILE A 15 -6.60 31.91 20.35
N LEU A 16 -5.56 31.70 21.17
CA LEU A 16 -4.53 30.69 20.92
C LEU A 16 -5.09 29.27 21.01
N LEU A 17 -5.95 28.98 21.98
CA LEU A 17 -6.65 27.70 22.09
C LEU A 17 -7.64 27.50 20.94
N ALA A 18 -8.37 28.53 20.51
CA ALA A 18 -9.26 28.45 19.35
C ALA A 18 -8.49 28.32 18.03
N ALA A 19 -7.33 28.96 17.88
CA ALA A 19 -6.45 28.76 16.74
C ALA A 19 -5.82 27.35 16.75
N PHE A 20 -5.48 26.81 17.92
CA PHE A 20 -5.06 25.41 18.08
C PHE A 20 -6.22 24.43 17.80
N TYR A 21 -7.45 24.76 18.21
CA TYR A 21 -8.65 23.96 17.98
C TYR A 21 -9.10 23.99 16.51
N ILE A 22 -8.92 25.12 15.81
CA ILE A 22 -9.17 25.24 14.36
C ILE A 22 -8.07 24.52 13.55
N LEU A 23 -6.83 24.47 14.04
CA LEU A 23 -5.76 23.62 13.49
C LEU A 23 -5.99 22.12 13.76
N LEU A 24 -6.77 21.75 14.78
CA LEU A 24 -7.10 20.36 15.12
C LEU A 24 -8.38 19.83 14.42
N ILE A 25 -9.24 20.71 13.88
CA ILE A 25 -10.48 20.32 13.18
C ILE A 25 -10.39 20.55 11.66
N GLY A 26 -9.43 21.34 11.18
CA GLY A 26 -9.05 21.27 9.78
C GLY A 26 -8.36 19.93 9.54
N LYS A 27 -8.93 19.05 8.69
CA LYS A 27 -8.22 17.91 8.12
C LYS A 27 -6.86 18.41 7.63
N SER A 28 -5.81 18.26 8.42
CA SER A 28 -4.46 18.65 8.04
C SER A 28 -4.04 17.61 7.01
N HIS A 29 -4.28 17.92 5.74
CA HIS A 29 -3.73 17.12 4.65
C HIS A 29 -2.22 17.19 4.84
N GLN A 30 -1.58 16.09 5.20
CA GLN A 30 -0.14 16.02 5.10
C GLN A 30 0.17 16.16 3.62
N VAL A 31 0.65 17.33 3.22
CA VAL A 31 1.15 17.54 1.87
C VAL A 31 2.37 16.65 1.75
N LEU A 32 2.24 15.58 0.96
CA LEU A 32 3.36 14.70 0.63
C LEU A 32 4.50 15.58 0.09
N GLN A 33 5.64 15.56 0.77
CA GLN A 33 6.77 16.40 0.38
C GLN A 33 7.37 15.87 -0.93
N ALA A 34 7.58 16.77 -1.88
CA ALA A 34 8.26 16.45 -3.13
C ALA A 34 9.78 16.47 -2.92
N SER A 35 10.44 15.40 -3.33
CA SER A 35 11.88 15.30 -3.51
C SER A 35 12.25 15.78 -4.92
N ALA A 36 13.41 16.42 -5.08
CA ALA A 36 13.92 16.83 -6.39
C ALA A 36 15.19 16.04 -6.72
N ILE A 37 15.26 15.47 -7.93
CA ILE A 37 16.41 14.72 -8.43
C ILE A 37 16.67 15.03 -9.90
N THR A 38 17.95 15.01 -10.30
CA THR A 38 18.35 15.03 -11.71
C THR A 38 19.09 13.73 -12.00
N LEU A 39 18.54 12.94 -12.92
CA LEU A 39 19.09 11.66 -13.36
C LEU A 39 19.93 11.86 -14.61
N ASN A 40 21.03 11.13 -14.69
CA ASN A 40 21.78 10.93 -15.93
C ASN A 40 21.21 9.72 -16.66
N ALA A 41 21.27 9.73 -18.00
CA ALA A 41 20.90 8.56 -18.78
C ALA A 41 21.78 7.36 -18.38
N VAL A 42 21.14 6.23 -18.09
CA VAL A 42 21.87 4.96 -17.88
C VAL A 42 22.35 4.40 -19.21
N ALA A 43 21.64 4.74 -20.28
CA ALA A 43 21.98 4.31 -21.62
C ALA A 43 21.50 5.30 -22.69
N ASP A 44 22.29 5.50 -23.74
CA ASP A 44 21.92 6.31 -24.90
C ASP A 44 22.54 5.82 -26.21
N VAL A 45 21.73 5.79 -27.28
CA VAL A 45 22.17 5.23 -28.57
C VAL A 45 21.55 5.95 -29.76
N ASP A 46 22.36 6.22 -30.79
CA ASP A 46 21.89 6.64 -32.11
C ASP A 46 21.66 5.42 -33.02
N VAL A 47 20.40 5.20 -33.45
CA VAL A 47 20.01 3.99 -34.17
C VAL A 47 20.13 4.16 -35.70
N ARG A 48 20.92 3.30 -36.35
CA ARG A 48 21.27 3.36 -37.79
C ARG A 48 20.56 2.32 -38.65
N SER A 49 20.19 2.70 -39.87
CA SER A 49 19.60 1.83 -40.89
C SER A 49 20.64 1.14 -41.80
N GLY A 50 20.23 0.05 -42.46
CA GLY A 50 21.01 -0.61 -43.53
C GLY A 50 22.23 -1.38 -43.04
N ALA A 51 23.24 -1.57 -43.91
CA ALA A 51 24.46 -2.33 -43.62
C ALA A 51 25.30 -1.75 -42.46
N ALA A 52 25.11 -0.47 -42.12
CA ALA A 52 25.78 0.21 -41.02
C ALA A 52 25.14 -0.04 -39.65
N ALA A 53 24.04 -0.80 -39.59
CA ALA A 53 23.38 -1.17 -38.34
C ALA A 53 24.21 -2.15 -37.47
N ASN A 54 25.26 -2.74 -38.03
CA ASN A 54 26.15 -3.69 -37.34
C ASN A 54 27.43 -3.04 -36.79
N ASP A 55 27.66 -1.74 -37.03
CA ASP A 55 28.88 -1.05 -36.60
C ASP A 55 28.63 -0.31 -35.28
N ALA A 56 28.98 -0.96 -34.16
CA ALA A 56 29.00 -0.33 -32.84
C ALA A 56 30.07 0.78 -32.83
N TYR A 57 29.65 2.02 -32.65
CA TYR A 57 30.56 3.14 -32.42
C TYR A 57 30.18 3.79 -31.11
N ASN A 58 31.01 3.55 -30.10
CA ASN A 58 31.02 4.36 -28.91
C ASN A 58 31.49 5.77 -29.28
N ARG A 59 30.56 6.73 -29.33
CA ARG A 59 30.87 8.14 -29.55
C ARG A 59 30.40 8.92 -28.34
N ASN A 60 31.27 9.82 -27.91
CA ASN A 60 30.99 10.95 -27.03
C ASN A 60 29.79 11.82 -27.47
N VAL A 61 29.13 11.55 -28.60
CA VAL A 61 28.00 12.33 -29.08
C VAL A 61 26.94 11.46 -29.76
N LEU A 62 25.67 11.84 -29.65
CA LEU A 62 24.51 11.26 -30.32
C LEU A 62 24.26 11.96 -31.67
N PHE A 63 24.01 11.16 -32.71
CA PHE A 63 23.76 11.63 -34.07
C PHE A 63 22.28 11.51 -34.43
N ILE A 64 21.61 12.64 -34.66
CA ILE A 64 20.18 12.68 -34.98
C ILE A 64 19.95 13.44 -36.28
N LYS A 65 19.32 12.81 -37.29
CA LYS A 65 18.95 13.42 -38.57
C LYS A 65 17.60 12.87 -39.08
N GLN A 66 16.95 13.49 -40.07
CA GLN A 66 15.75 12.88 -40.67
C GLN A 66 16.16 11.72 -41.60
N GLN A 67 15.32 10.68 -41.65
CA GLN A 67 15.41 9.57 -42.60
C GLN A 67 15.63 10.10 -44.03
N ASN A 68 16.73 9.66 -44.66
CA ASN A 68 16.91 9.86 -46.10
C ASN A 68 16.23 8.69 -46.80
N THR A 69 15.60 8.92 -47.95
CA THR A 69 14.94 7.86 -48.75
C THR A 69 15.91 6.86 -49.39
N ASP A 70 17.22 7.02 -49.16
CA ASP A 70 18.26 6.12 -49.68
C ASP A 70 18.69 5.09 -48.62
N PRO A 71 18.27 3.82 -48.74
CA PRO A 71 18.62 2.74 -47.83
C PRO A 71 20.12 2.39 -47.81
N ASN A 72 20.95 2.96 -48.69
CA ASN A 72 22.38 2.69 -48.76
C ASN A 72 23.24 3.67 -47.96
N ILE A 73 22.67 4.77 -47.45
CA ILE A 73 23.40 5.80 -46.68
C ILE A 73 23.18 5.53 -45.19
N GLY A 74 23.91 4.53 -44.67
CA GLY A 74 23.77 3.99 -43.30
C GLY A 74 24.13 4.96 -42.17
N ILE A 75 23.29 5.95 -41.91
CA ILE A 75 23.50 6.95 -40.87
C ILE A 75 22.19 7.12 -40.06
N SER A 76 22.30 7.33 -38.75
CA SER A 76 21.21 7.36 -37.75
C SER A 76 20.10 8.37 -38.03
N GLY A 77 18.84 7.95 -37.85
CA GLY A 77 17.66 8.81 -37.95
C GLY A 77 17.03 9.20 -36.60
N LYS A 78 17.48 8.58 -35.50
CA LYS A 78 16.79 8.59 -34.20
C LYS A 78 17.78 8.37 -33.06
N ALA A 79 17.50 8.94 -31.89
CA ALA A 79 18.18 8.58 -30.65
C ALA A 79 17.20 7.95 -29.66
N TYR A 80 17.68 6.98 -28.88
CA TYR A 80 17.00 6.38 -27.75
C TYR A 80 17.82 6.67 -26.50
N ILE A 81 17.17 7.17 -25.45
CA ILE A 81 17.80 7.59 -24.21
C ILE A 81 17.00 7.00 -23.05
N ARG A 82 17.66 6.20 -22.21
CA ARG A 82 17.02 5.50 -21.09
C ARG A 82 17.48 6.06 -19.74
N PHE A 83 16.53 6.19 -18.83
CA PHE A 83 16.75 6.55 -17.43
C PHE A 83 16.16 5.46 -16.53
N GLU A 84 16.76 5.25 -15.36
CA GLU A 84 16.17 4.43 -14.29
C GLU A 84 15.69 5.37 -13.18
N LEU A 85 14.44 5.20 -12.75
CA LEU A 85 13.83 5.99 -11.68
C LEU A 85 14.32 5.50 -10.31
N PRO A 86 14.32 6.37 -9.27
CA PRO A 86 14.63 5.95 -7.91
C PRO A 86 13.77 4.78 -7.43
N ASP A 87 14.33 3.91 -6.58
CA ASP A 87 13.58 2.78 -5.99
C ASP A 87 12.34 3.24 -5.21
N ASP A 88 12.41 4.43 -4.61
CA ASP A 88 11.32 5.05 -3.85
C ASP A 88 10.38 5.91 -4.71
N PHE A 89 10.53 5.92 -6.05
CA PHE A 89 9.73 6.75 -6.94
C PHE A 89 8.24 6.37 -6.89
N GLY A 90 7.42 7.28 -6.39
CA GLY A 90 5.96 7.17 -6.44
C GLY A 90 5.37 7.74 -7.71
N TYR A 91 5.37 9.06 -7.81
CA TYR A 91 4.87 9.80 -8.96
C TYR A 91 5.54 11.16 -9.07
N ALA A 92 5.71 11.64 -10.30
CA ALA A 92 6.22 12.95 -10.59
C ALA A 92 5.14 14.03 -10.38
N THR A 93 5.51 15.09 -9.68
CA THR A 93 4.77 16.36 -9.58
C THR A 93 5.19 17.34 -10.68
N SER A 94 6.46 17.27 -11.10
CA SER A 94 7.04 17.96 -12.24
C SER A 94 8.16 17.10 -12.82
N ALA A 95 8.39 17.14 -14.12
CA ALA A 95 9.52 16.44 -14.73
C ALA A 95 9.96 17.15 -16.01
N THR A 96 11.24 17.17 -16.34
CA THR A 96 11.78 17.82 -17.54
C THR A 96 12.91 16.99 -18.11
N PHE A 97 12.76 16.57 -19.37
CA PHE A 97 13.82 15.94 -20.15
C PHE A 97 14.61 17.01 -20.91
N THR A 98 15.94 16.96 -20.82
CA THR A 98 16.86 17.94 -21.39
C THR A 98 17.99 17.27 -22.15
N MET A 99 18.32 17.79 -23.33
CA MET A 99 19.51 17.41 -24.08
C MET A 99 20.39 18.62 -24.36
N THR A 100 21.71 18.42 -24.32
CA THR A 100 22.70 19.46 -24.60
C THR A 100 23.27 19.27 -26.00
N ARG A 101 23.37 20.35 -26.77
CA ARG A 101 23.98 20.32 -28.11
C ARG A 101 25.50 20.35 -27.99
N SER A 102 26.20 19.33 -28.50
CA SER A 102 27.68 19.22 -28.46
C SER A 102 28.37 19.68 -29.74
N LEU A 103 27.63 19.81 -30.86
CA LEU A 103 28.14 20.44 -32.07
C LEU A 103 27.02 21.08 -32.90
N VAL A 104 27.31 22.26 -33.46
CA VAL A 104 26.37 23.06 -34.25
C VAL A 104 26.45 22.67 -35.73
N GLY A 105 25.36 22.11 -36.29
CA GLY A 105 25.19 21.87 -37.72
C GLY A 105 24.93 23.16 -38.51
N ALA A 106 24.77 23.08 -39.83
CA ALA A 106 24.66 24.28 -40.69
C ALA A 106 23.24 24.87 -40.86
N TRP A 107 22.20 24.22 -40.34
CA TRP A 107 20.80 24.52 -40.67
C TRP A 107 19.88 24.50 -39.46
N SER A 108 18.78 25.25 -39.51
CA SER A 108 17.76 25.22 -38.46
C SER A 108 16.86 23.99 -38.62
N TRP A 109 16.65 23.23 -37.55
CA TRP A 109 15.87 22.01 -37.57
C TRP A 109 14.86 21.94 -36.43
N LYS A 110 13.76 21.22 -36.71
CA LYS A 110 12.81 20.80 -35.68
C LYS A 110 13.20 19.40 -35.20
N TYR A 111 13.27 19.21 -33.88
CA TYR A 111 13.40 17.90 -33.26
C TYR A 111 12.12 17.55 -32.55
N ASP A 112 11.57 16.37 -32.81
CA ASP A 112 10.37 15.86 -32.16
C ASP A 112 10.79 14.80 -31.12
N VAL A 113 10.28 14.94 -29.90
CA VAL A 113 10.58 14.08 -28.76
C VAL A 113 9.35 13.26 -28.41
N PHE A 114 9.58 11.96 -28.21
CA PHE A 114 8.58 10.97 -27.86
C PHE A 114 9.04 10.21 -26.62
N GLY A 115 8.11 9.65 -25.87
CA GLY A 115 8.34 8.62 -24.86
C GLY A 115 7.83 7.28 -25.33
N LEU A 116 8.49 6.19 -24.94
CA LEU A 116 8.00 4.83 -25.18
C LEU A 116 6.86 4.53 -24.20
N ASN A 117 5.74 4.01 -24.70
CA ASN A 117 4.59 3.64 -23.88
C ASN A 117 4.86 2.26 -23.28
N GLN A 118 5.24 2.21 -22.00
CA GLN A 118 5.54 0.97 -21.26
C GLN A 118 6.63 0.15 -21.95
N ASP A 119 7.88 0.38 -21.57
CA ASP A 119 9.00 -0.48 -21.93
C ASP A 119 8.65 -1.93 -21.54
N ALA A 120 8.42 -2.80 -22.53
CA ALA A 120 8.26 -4.22 -22.25
C ALA A 120 9.57 -4.69 -21.59
N GLU A 121 9.50 -5.14 -20.33
CA GLU A 121 10.63 -5.62 -19.51
C GLU A 121 11.53 -6.65 -20.23
N THR A 122 11.08 -7.20 -21.36
CA THR A 122 11.67 -8.34 -22.05
C THR A 122 12.69 -8.01 -23.14
N VAL A 123 12.91 -6.73 -23.50
CA VAL A 123 13.99 -6.37 -24.43
C VAL A 123 15.08 -5.64 -23.67
N PRO A 124 16.21 -6.31 -23.36
CA PRO A 124 17.31 -5.63 -22.66
C PRO A 124 17.81 -4.50 -23.55
N PHE A 125 17.96 -3.31 -22.98
CA PHE A 125 18.65 -2.20 -23.63
C PHE A 125 20.15 -2.54 -23.66
N ILE A 126 20.59 -3.27 -24.69
CA ILE A 126 21.98 -3.71 -24.81
C ILE A 126 22.77 -2.68 -25.63
N GLU A 127 23.53 -1.85 -24.94
CA GLU A 127 24.66 -1.11 -25.50
C GLU A 127 25.87 -2.05 -25.66
N SER A 128 25.86 -3.01 -26.60
CA SER A 128 27.05 -3.86 -26.76
C SER A 128 28.01 -3.29 -27.79
N GLU A 129 29.26 -3.10 -27.38
CA GLU A 129 30.38 -2.81 -28.27
C GLU A 129 30.83 -4.06 -29.07
N ASN A 130 30.47 -5.29 -28.65
CA ASN A 130 31.10 -6.52 -29.16
C ASN A 130 30.22 -7.80 -29.25
N THR A 131 28.89 -7.70 -29.35
CA THR A 131 28.01 -8.88 -29.57
C THR A 131 26.86 -8.59 -30.54
N PRO A 132 26.47 -9.52 -31.44
CA PRO A 132 25.26 -9.37 -32.23
C PRO A 132 23.99 -9.62 -31.38
N PRO A 133 22.94 -8.78 -31.48
CA PRO A 133 22.94 -7.38 -31.88
C PRO A 133 22.52 -6.46 -30.71
N GLY A 134 23.33 -5.44 -30.42
CA GLY A 134 22.83 -4.23 -29.78
C GLY A 134 21.63 -3.62 -30.53
N MET A 135 21.07 -2.50 -30.04
CA MET A 135 19.93 -1.87 -30.73
C MET A 135 20.30 -1.45 -32.17
N THR A 136 19.60 -2.04 -33.13
CA THR A 136 19.63 -1.74 -34.57
C THR A 136 18.32 -1.09 -34.98
N TRP A 137 18.27 -0.54 -36.20
CA TRP A 137 17.03 -0.02 -36.76
C TRP A 137 15.88 -1.03 -36.80
N ASN A 138 16.16 -2.33 -36.91
CA ASN A 138 15.12 -3.33 -37.09
C ASN A 138 14.58 -3.92 -35.78
N ASN A 139 15.32 -3.79 -34.67
CA ASN A 139 14.94 -4.34 -33.37
C ASN A 139 14.78 -3.27 -32.27
N ALA A 140 14.93 -1.98 -32.60
CA ALA A 140 14.68 -0.90 -31.65
C ALA A 140 13.20 -0.86 -31.22
N LEU A 141 12.96 -0.71 -29.93
CA LEU A 141 11.61 -0.61 -29.35
C LEU A 141 10.87 0.62 -29.89
N GLY A 142 9.55 0.51 -30.09
CA GLY A 142 8.75 1.63 -30.61
C GLY A 142 9.12 2.10 -32.02
N ASN A 143 9.95 1.34 -32.76
CA ASN A 143 10.34 1.68 -34.13
C ASN A 143 9.27 1.29 -35.14
N ASP A 144 9.01 2.19 -36.08
CA ASP A 144 8.19 1.97 -37.28
C ASP A 144 8.99 2.43 -38.49
N ILE A 145 9.08 1.62 -39.54
CA ILE A 145 9.83 1.97 -40.75
C ILE A 145 8.98 2.75 -41.76
N GLU A 146 7.65 2.69 -41.62
CA GLU A 146 6.69 3.29 -42.53
C GLU A 146 6.21 4.67 -42.06
N SER A 147 6.37 4.99 -40.76
CA SER A 147 5.96 6.29 -40.24
C SER A 147 6.95 7.41 -40.58
N SER A 148 6.44 8.64 -40.74
CA SER A 148 7.23 9.81 -41.17
C SER A 148 8.30 10.27 -40.17
N ARG A 149 8.15 9.88 -38.90
CA ARG A 149 9.14 10.07 -37.82
C ARG A 149 9.85 8.77 -37.46
N GLY A 150 9.40 7.68 -38.05
CA GLY A 150 9.85 6.32 -37.85
C GLY A 150 9.57 5.75 -36.45
N PHE A 151 8.64 6.31 -35.71
CA PHE A 151 8.18 5.74 -34.45
C PHE A 151 6.77 5.21 -34.60
N ASP A 152 6.49 4.10 -33.93
CA ASP A 152 5.19 3.44 -33.88
C ASP A 152 4.26 4.29 -33.01
N PRO A 153 3.21 4.92 -33.58
CA PRO A 153 2.32 5.80 -32.84
C PRO A 153 1.45 5.04 -31.82
N THR A 154 1.36 3.71 -31.91
CA THR A 154 0.64 2.89 -30.93
C THR A 154 1.49 2.60 -29.69
N LYS A 155 2.82 2.72 -29.82
CA LYS A 155 3.79 2.43 -28.76
C LYS A 155 4.49 3.68 -28.24
N THR A 156 4.19 4.86 -28.75
CA THR A 156 4.90 6.08 -28.35
C THR A 156 3.95 7.23 -28.07
N THR A 157 4.34 8.10 -27.14
CA THR A 157 3.63 9.33 -26.78
C THR A 157 4.46 10.52 -27.18
N PHE A 158 3.89 11.43 -27.98
CA PHE A 158 4.57 12.67 -28.36
C PHE A 158 4.63 13.63 -27.16
N LEU A 159 5.83 14.09 -26.81
CA LEU A 159 6.07 14.93 -25.62
C LEU A 159 6.26 16.40 -25.98
N GLY A 160 6.71 16.70 -27.20
CA GLY A 160 6.95 18.06 -27.65
C GLY A 160 8.03 18.13 -28.71
N SER A 161 8.40 19.36 -29.04
CA SER A 161 9.42 19.63 -30.06
C SER A 161 10.36 20.74 -29.67
N TRP A 162 11.59 20.66 -30.16
CA TRP A 162 12.57 21.74 -30.12
C TRP A 162 12.68 22.40 -31.49
N GLN A 163 12.83 23.73 -31.49
CA GLN A 163 13.25 24.48 -32.66
C GLN A 163 14.71 24.88 -32.44
N VAL A 164 15.62 24.22 -33.14
CA VAL A 164 17.05 24.50 -33.07
C VAL A 164 17.40 25.46 -34.19
N GLN A 165 17.71 26.72 -33.86
CA GLN A 165 18.07 27.74 -34.85
C GLN A 165 19.57 27.72 -35.17
N ASN A 166 19.90 28.19 -36.36
CA ASN A 166 21.28 28.37 -36.81
C ASN A 166 21.55 29.77 -37.36
N GLY A 167 22.81 30.21 -37.26
CA GLY A 167 23.34 31.42 -37.90
C GLY A 167 23.58 32.58 -36.95
N GLY A 168 24.86 32.87 -36.69
CA GLY A 168 25.36 34.18 -36.20
C GLY A 168 24.98 34.64 -34.79
N ASN A 169 23.85 34.21 -34.22
CA ASN A 169 23.42 34.58 -32.85
C ASN A 169 22.27 33.71 -32.24
N GLY A 170 21.99 32.50 -32.75
CA GLY A 170 20.75 31.77 -32.38
C GLY A 170 20.88 30.32 -31.90
N GLY A 171 22.09 29.78 -31.82
CA GLY A 171 22.33 28.42 -31.33
C GLY A 171 23.82 28.15 -31.13
N TYR A 172 24.24 27.82 -29.92
CA TYR A 172 25.63 27.60 -29.55
C TYR A 172 25.87 26.17 -29.07
N VAL A 173 27.13 25.73 -29.16
CA VAL A 173 27.56 24.52 -28.47
C VAL A 173 27.37 24.73 -26.97
N GLY A 174 26.72 23.77 -26.29
CA GLY A 174 26.32 23.88 -24.90
C GLY A 174 24.87 24.32 -24.68
N ASP A 175 24.15 24.72 -25.73
CA ASP A 175 22.72 25.03 -25.61
C ASP A 175 21.93 23.80 -25.17
N GLN A 176 21.01 24.02 -24.24
CA GLN A 176 20.12 23.00 -23.70
C GLN A 176 18.71 23.14 -24.26
N TYR A 177 18.12 22.01 -24.61
CA TYR A 177 16.77 21.93 -25.14
C TYR A 177 15.94 20.98 -24.30
N SER A 178 14.76 21.44 -23.88
CA SER A 178 13.87 20.70 -22.99
C SER A 178 12.45 20.68 -23.51
N VAL A 179 11.70 19.61 -23.23
CA VAL A 179 10.25 19.53 -23.53
C VAL A 179 9.41 19.94 -22.33
N ALA A 180 8.13 20.25 -22.58
CA ALA A 180 7.22 20.76 -21.57
C ALA A 180 7.09 19.82 -20.37
N ALA A 181 7.11 20.38 -19.17
CA ALA A 181 7.14 19.55 -17.97
C ALA A 181 5.88 18.68 -17.78
N SER A 182 4.74 19.17 -18.27
CA SER A 182 3.46 18.47 -18.17
C SER A 182 3.41 17.17 -18.98
N SER A 183 4.03 17.12 -20.17
CA SER A 183 4.02 15.91 -21.01
C SER A 183 4.99 14.86 -20.50
N VAL A 184 6.17 15.28 -20.03
CA VAL A 184 7.15 14.37 -19.40
C VAL A 184 6.57 13.80 -18.12
N LYS A 185 5.95 14.63 -17.27
CA LYS A 185 5.24 14.16 -16.06
C LYS A 185 4.17 13.13 -16.41
N GLY A 186 3.37 13.38 -17.45
CA GLY A 186 2.34 12.45 -17.92
C GLY A 186 2.91 11.08 -18.31
N LEU A 187 4.03 11.07 -19.03
CA LEU A 187 4.75 9.83 -19.37
C LEU A 187 5.20 9.08 -18.10
N LEU A 188 5.95 9.76 -17.21
CA LEU A 188 6.49 9.15 -15.99
C LEU A 188 5.39 8.56 -15.09
N ASN A 189 4.25 9.23 -14.95
CA ASN A 189 3.15 8.76 -14.10
C ASN A 189 2.29 7.67 -14.76
N SER A 190 2.43 7.49 -16.07
CA SER A 190 1.78 6.40 -16.81
C SER A 190 2.66 5.16 -16.95
N ASP A 191 3.95 5.31 -16.68
CA ASP A 191 4.89 4.19 -16.71
C ASP A 191 4.77 3.36 -15.42
N VAL A 192 4.87 2.06 -15.61
CA VAL A 192 4.68 1.04 -14.58
C VAL A 192 5.98 0.29 -14.31
N ASN A 193 6.94 0.38 -15.22
CA ASN A 193 8.29 -0.13 -15.01
C ASN A 193 9.15 1.03 -14.48
N ARG A 194 10.19 0.73 -13.70
CA ARG A 194 11.07 1.75 -13.11
C ARG A 194 12.03 2.38 -14.12
N SER A 195 11.74 2.31 -15.42
CA SER A 195 12.62 2.74 -16.49
C SER A 195 11.92 3.59 -17.54
N ILE A 196 12.49 4.73 -17.93
CA ILE A 196 11.86 5.61 -18.93
C ILE A 196 12.75 5.73 -20.15
N THR A 197 12.20 5.44 -21.32
CA THR A 197 12.89 5.62 -22.60
C THR A 197 12.32 6.81 -23.39
N PHE A 198 13.19 7.79 -23.65
CA PHE A 198 12.93 8.91 -24.55
C PHE A 198 13.47 8.62 -25.95
N MET A 199 12.74 9.10 -26.95
CA MET A 199 12.99 8.86 -28.36
C MET A 199 12.99 10.18 -29.11
N VAL A 200 14.08 10.51 -29.78
CA VAL A 200 14.25 11.81 -30.44
C VAL A 200 14.47 11.61 -31.93
N SER A 201 13.69 12.33 -32.74
CA SER A 201 13.82 12.35 -34.21
C SER A 201 13.87 13.79 -34.72
N ARG A 202 14.32 13.98 -35.96
CA ARG A 202 14.43 15.30 -36.60
C ARG A 202 13.52 15.41 -37.81
N ASP A 203 13.01 16.61 -38.06
CA ASP A 203 12.36 17.00 -39.32
C ASP A 203 13.39 17.47 -40.37
N GLY A 204 13.07 17.34 -41.66
CA GLY A 204 13.88 17.80 -42.80
C GLY A 204 14.93 16.83 -43.38
N THR A 205 14.82 16.54 -44.68
CA THR A 205 15.64 15.56 -45.42
C THR A 205 16.96 16.18 -45.84
N SER A 206 17.98 16.08 -44.99
CA SER A 206 19.33 16.62 -45.24
C SER A 206 20.41 15.72 -44.66
N THR A 207 21.55 15.68 -45.36
CA THR A 207 22.78 14.99 -44.92
C THR A 207 23.53 15.75 -43.81
N SER A 208 23.18 17.02 -43.56
CA SER A 208 23.69 17.79 -42.42
C SER A 208 23.17 17.21 -41.11
N HIS A 209 23.94 17.34 -40.03
CA HIS A 209 23.63 16.75 -38.73
C HIS A 209 24.02 17.71 -37.59
N ASP A 210 23.29 17.62 -36.48
CA ASP A 210 23.72 18.16 -35.19
C ASP A 210 24.31 17.02 -34.36
N HIS A 211 25.25 17.35 -33.48
CA HIS A 211 25.70 16.42 -32.45
C HIS A 211 25.08 16.86 -31.12
N TRP A 212 24.56 15.87 -30.41
CA TRP A 212 24.07 16.04 -29.06
C TRP A 212 25.04 15.35 -28.11
N ALA A 213 25.25 15.90 -26.92
CA ALA A 213 26.10 15.27 -25.92
C ALA A 213 25.52 13.89 -25.58
N SER A 214 26.33 12.84 -25.67
CA SER A 214 25.97 11.53 -25.10
C SER A 214 26.32 11.48 -23.62
N LYS A 215 25.94 10.40 -22.94
CA LYS A 215 26.35 10.16 -21.55
C LYS A 215 27.87 10.11 -21.38
N GLU A 216 28.62 9.82 -22.47
CA GLU A 216 30.08 9.72 -22.50
C GLU A 216 30.77 10.97 -23.09
N ASP A 217 30.04 12.07 -23.36
CA ASP A 217 30.58 13.26 -24.06
C ASP A 217 31.88 13.80 -23.43
N GLY A 218 31.89 13.89 -22.10
CA GLY A 218 33.04 14.32 -21.31
C GLY A 218 33.30 15.82 -21.30
N VAL A 219 32.62 16.60 -22.16
CA VAL A 219 32.72 18.08 -22.21
C VAL A 219 31.41 18.72 -21.78
N TYR A 220 30.28 18.24 -22.30
CA TYR A 220 28.94 18.68 -21.99
C TYR A 220 28.17 17.60 -21.23
N SER A 221 27.19 18.02 -20.43
CA SER A 221 26.27 17.06 -19.81
C SER A 221 25.49 16.34 -20.90
N GLY A 222 25.54 15.00 -20.87
CA GLY A 222 24.67 14.14 -21.67
C GLY A 222 23.18 14.35 -21.35
N PRO A 223 22.30 13.47 -21.82
CA PRO A 223 20.87 13.62 -21.58
C PRO A 223 20.54 13.59 -20.08
N LEU A 224 19.70 14.52 -19.64
CA LEU A 224 19.28 14.68 -18.24
C LEU A 224 17.77 14.59 -18.09
N LEU A 225 17.32 13.94 -17.01
CA LEU A 225 15.93 13.92 -16.59
C LEU A 225 15.82 14.54 -15.19
N SER A 226 15.28 15.74 -15.09
CA SER A 226 15.03 16.42 -13.81
C SER A 226 13.60 16.16 -13.36
N ILE A 227 13.41 15.73 -12.13
CA ILE A 227 12.11 15.29 -11.59
C ILE A 227 11.90 15.89 -10.21
N GLU A 228 10.72 16.43 -9.97
CA GLU A 228 10.17 16.63 -8.63
C GLU A 228 9.14 15.52 -8.40
N TYR A 229 9.31 14.66 -7.41
CA TYR A 229 8.48 13.48 -7.19
C TYR A 229 8.15 13.25 -5.72
N VAL A 230 7.06 12.55 -5.48
CA VAL A 230 6.72 12.06 -4.14
C VAL A 230 7.31 10.67 -3.96
N ALA A 231 8.15 10.51 -2.94
CA ALA A 231 8.74 9.24 -2.56
C ALA A 231 7.77 8.41 -1.69
N ASN A 232 7.75 7.09 -1.87
CA ASN A 232 6.94 6.13 -1.10
C ASN A 232 5.52 6.63 -0.77
N PRO A 233 4.74 7.06 -1.77
CA PRO A 233 3.46 7.70 -1.53
C PRO A 233 2.47 6.75 -0.85
N SER A 234 2.60 5.45 -1.07
CA SER A 234 1.75 4.42 -0.48
C SER A 234 1.76 4.44 1.05
N SER A 235 2.95 4.52 1.67
CA SER A 235 3.06 4.50 3.13
C SER A 235 2.48 5.76 3.76
N ALA A 236 2.77 6.92 3.17
CA ALA A 236 2.24 8.19 3.67
C ALA A 236 0.71 8.31 3.46
N ARG A 237 0.19 7.80 2.33
CA ARG A 237 -1.26 7.71 2.08
C ARG A 237 -1.94 6.77 3.08
N TRP A 238 -1.34 5.62 3.37
CA TRP A 238 -1.85 4.71 4.39
C TRP A 238 -1.95 5.40 5.74
N ASN A 239 -0.87 6.07 6.18
CA ASN A 239 -0.84 6.77 7.46
C ASN A 239 -1.86 7.92 7.52
N GLN A 240 -2.01 8.69 6.44
CA GLN A 240 -3.04 9.73 6.35
C GLN A 240 -4.45 9.14 6.45
N TRP A 241 -4.73 8.09 5.67
CA TRP A 241 -6.03 7.43 5.67
C TRP A 241 -6.37 6.87 7.05
N LEU A 242 -5.41 6.22 7.71
CA LEU A 242 -5.60 5.66 9.04
C LEU A 242 -5.83 6.77 10.09
N ALA A 243 -5.05 7.85 10.05
CA ALA A 243 -5.20 8.99 10.95
C ALA A 243 -6.59 9.67 10.84
N ASN A 244 -7.11 9.77 9.62
CA ASN A 244 -8.44 10.34 9.34
C ASN A 244 -9.59 9.55 9.99
N ARG A 245 -9.38 8.29 10.37
CA ARG A 245 -10.42 7.40 10.93
C ARG A 245 -10.50 7.39 12.45
N GLN A 246 -9.66 8.18 13.14
CA GLN A 246 -9.71 8.37 14.60
C GLN A 246 -9.68 7.06 15.42
N GLY A 247 -9.01 6.02 14.93
CA GLY A 247 -8.74 4.80 15.70
C GLY A 247 -9.80 3.70 15.66
N ALA A 248 -10.87 3.81 14.85
CA ALA A 248 -11.81 2.69 14.70
C ALA A 248 -11.30 1.66 13.67
N LEU A 249 -11.17 0.39 14.09
CA LEU A 249 -10.76 -0.72 13.21
C LEU A 249 -11.67 -0.80 11.97
N PRO A 250 -11.14 -0.63 10.74
CA PRO A 250 -11.92 -0.76 9.53
C PRO A 250 -12.34 -2.21 9.30
N ILE A 251 -13.64 -2.49 9.43
CA ILE A 251 -14.23 -3.80 9.18
C ILE A 251 -15.29 -3.69 8.08
N SER A 252 -15.24 -4.59 7.10
CA SER A 252 -16.21 -4.71 6.01
C SER A 252 -16.59 -6.17 5.73
N ALA A 253 -17.53 -6.36 4.82
CA ALA A 253 -18.03 -7.64 4.36
C ALA A 253 -18.58 -7.51 2.92
N TRP A 254 -18.45 -8.56 2.12
CA TRP A 254 -19.07 -8.65 0.80
C TRP A 254 -20.60 -8.72 0.91
N SER A 255 -21.30 -7.66 0.49
CA SER A 255 -22.72 -7.45 0.84
C SER A 255 -23.70 -7.27 -0.32
N TYR A 256 -23.24 -7.02 -1.55
CA TYR A 256 -24.06 -6.90 -2.77
C TYR A 256 -25.39 -6.14 -2.58
N PHE A 257 -25.36 -4.97 -1.92
CA PHE A 257 -26.57 -4.22 -1.56
C PHE A 257 -27.44 -3.82 -2.77
N ASP A 258 -26.85 -3.73 -3.97
CA ASP A 258 -27.58 -3.55 -5.23
C ASP A 258 -28.61 -4.64 -5.52
N ARG A 259 -28.40 -5.85 -4.99
CA ARG A 259 -29.29 -6.99 -5.23
C ARG A 259 -30.48 -7.03 -4.27
N TYR A 260 -30.42 -6.29 -3.17
CA TYR A 260 -31.37 -6.45 -2.04
C TYR A 260 -32.12 -5.17 -1.62
N GLY A 261 -31.88 -4.05 -2.31
CA GLY A 261 -32.61 -2.79 -2.10
C GLY A 261 -31.76 -1.68 -1.48
N GLY A 262 -30.82 -2.04 -0.59
CA GLY A 262 -29.86 -1.10 0.00
C GLY A 262 -30.54 0.00 0.81
N THR A 263 -31.50 -0.39 1.66
CA THR A 263 -32.28 0.52 2.52
C THR A 263 -31.47 0.97 3.75
N VAL A 264 -31.88 2.07 4.39
CA VAL A 264 -31.23 2.53 5.65
C VAL A 264 -31.22 1.43 6.71
N SER A 265 -32.33 0.71 6.89
CA SER A 265 -32.43 -0.36 7.90
C SER A 265 -31.47 -1.52 7.63
N GLU A 266 -31.18 -1.83 6.36
CA GLU A 266 -30.19 -2.85 6.01
C GLU A 266 -28.77 -2.40 6.34
N TYR A 267 -28.44 -1.12 6.12
CA TYR A 267 -27.16 -0.56 6.53
C TYR A 267 -27.04 -0.40 8.06
N GLU A 268 -28.13 -0.10 8.77
CA GLU A 268 -28.15 -0.14 10.24
C GLU A 268 -27.91 -1.55 10.76
N THR A 269 -28.53 -2.57 10.14
CA THR A 269 -28.29 -3.99 10.46
C THR A 269 -26.83 -4.36 10.21
N TYR A 270 -26.24 -3.89 9.10
CA TYR A 270 -24.82 -4.07 8.79
C TYR A 270 -23.91 -3.43 9.84
N ARG A 271 -24.17 -2.17 10.18
CA ARG A 271 -23.43 -1.43 11.21
C ARG A 271 -23.51 -2.11 12.57
N ASN A 272 -24.70 -2.56 12.96
CA ASN A 272 -24.94 -3.21 14.25
C ASN A 272 -24.19 -4.54 14.36
N ALA A 273 -23.82 -5.19 13.25
CA ALA A 273 -22.95 -6.37 13.25
C ALA A 273 -21.46 -6.03 13.48
N GLY A 274 -21.14 -4.76 13.72
CA GLY A 274 -19.77 -4.29 13.83
C GLY A 274 -19.06 -4.11 12.49
N LEU A 275 -19.81 -3.90 11.40
CA LEU A 275 -19.23 -3.66 10.07
C LEU A 275 -19.27 -2.14 9.77
N THR A 276 -18.10 -1.51 9.70
CA THR A 276 -17.95 -0.04 9.62
C THR A 276 -17.88 0.54 8.22
N MET A 277 -17.63 -0.30 7.21
CA MET A 277 -17.46 0.10 5.81
C MET A 277 -18.22 -0.83 4.90
N ALA A 278 -18.94 -0.32 3.92
CA ALA A 278 -19.71 -1.13 2.98
C ALA A 278 -19.25 -0.87 1.54
N ASN A 279 -19.13 -1.96 0.78
CA ASN A 279 -19.08 -1.90 -0.67
C ASN A 279 -20.45 -1.44 -1.20
N VAL A 280 -20.45 -0.34 -1.94
CA VAL A 280 -21.63 0.25 -2.55
C VAL A 280 -21.39 0.36 -4.06
N PRO A 281 -22.18 -0.32 -4.90
CA PRO A 281 -22.07 -0.17 -6.33
C PRO A 281 -22.49 1.23 -6.75
N ARG A 282 -21.79 1.82 -7.72
CA ARG A 282 -22.22 3.06 -8.36
C ARG A 282 -23.01 2.67 -9.60
N LEU A 283 -24.31 2.46 -9.42
CA LEU A 283 -25.25 2.16 -10.50
C LEU A 283 -24.93 2.87 -11.83
N LEU A 284 -24.55 2.03 -12.79
CA LEU A 284 -24.95 2.05 -14.20
C LEU A 284 -25.87 3.24 -14.55
N ILE A 285 -25.33 4.22 -15.27
CA ILE A 285 -26.05 5.22 -16.08
C ILE A 285 -27.50 5.47 -15.62
N GLY A 286 -27.70 6.36 -14.64
CA GLY A 286 -29.01 6.91 -14.29
C GLY A 286 -29.79 6.25 -13.14
N GLY A 287 -29.20 5.32 -12.37
CA GLY A 287 -29.86 4.72 -11.20
C GLY A 287 -29.26 5.16 -9.87
N SER A 288 -30.08 5.66 -8.94
CA SER A 288 -29.93 5.59 -7.48
C SER A 288 -28.59 6.00 -6.81
N THR A 289 -28.50 7.29 -6.46
CA THR A 289 -27.64 7.80 -5.37
C THR A 289 -28.14 7.38 -3.98
N HIS A 290 -29.30 6.73 -3.89
CA HIS A 290 -29.95 6.45 -2.61
C HIS A 290 -29.14 5.48 -1.75
N GLN A 291 -28.37 4.54 -2.33
CA GLN A 291 -27.60 3.59 -1.53
C GLN A 291 -26.46 4.30 -0.79
N VAL A 292 -25.79 5.23 -1.48
CA VAL A 292 -24.77 6.10 -0.88
C VAL A 292 -25.39 6.96 0.22
N ALA A 293 -26.55 7.58 -0.03
CA ALA A 293 -27.27 8.36 0.98
C ALA A 293 -27.75 7.51 2.17
N ASN A 294 -28.16 6.27 1.94
CA ASN A 294 -28.64 5.37 2.99
C ASN A 294 -27.50 4.85 3.86
N ALA A 295 -26.35 4.52 3.26
CA ALA A 295 -25.14 4.15 3.98
C ALA A 295 -24.63 5.33 4.85
N GLU A 296 -24.62 6.54 4.29
CA GLU A 296 -24.29 7.77 5.02
C GLU A 296 -25.25 7.98 6.20
N THR A 297 -26.56 7.82 5.99
CA THR A 297 -27.58 7.96 7.05
C THR A 297 -27.38 6.94 8.17
N ALA A 298 -27.00 5.72 7.84
CA ALA A 298 -26.64 4.69 8.82
C ALA A 298 -25.22 4.89 9.43
N ASN A 299 -24.48 5.91 8.97
CA ASN A 299 -23.09 6.20 9.31
C ASN A 299 -22.20 4.95 9.16
N VAL A 300 -22.26 4.38 7.96
CA VAL A 300 -21.37 3.35 7.43
C VAL A 300 -20.49 4.00 6.36
N GLY A 301 -19.17 3.80 6.45
CA GLY A 301 -18.24 4.33 5.45
C GLY A 301 -18.46 3.70 4.08
N ILE A 302 -18.33 4.50 3.02
CA ILE A 302 -18.71 4.09 1.66
C ILE A 302 -17.47 3.70 0.85
N ILE A 303 -17.50 2.50 0.26
CA ILE A 303 -16.51 2.03 -0.70
C ILE A 303 -17.20 1.89 -2.07
N LEU A 304 -16.86 2.74 -3.04
CA LEU A 304 -17.52 2.76 -4.35
C LEU A 304 -16.90 1.75 -5.33
N GLY A 305 -17.65 1.36 -6.36
CA GLY A 305 -17.11 0.57 -7.49
C GLY A 305 -17.30 -0.94 -7.38
N GLN A 306 -18.08 -1.43 -6.40
CA GLN A 306 -18.41 -2.85 -6.34
C GLN A 306 -19.04 -3.33 -7.65
N SER A 307 -18.54 -4.45 -8.17
CA SER A 307 -18.96 -5.04 -9.46
C SER A 307 -18.66 -4.17 -10.69
N GLU A 308 -17.83 -3.13 -10.55
CA GLU A 308 -17.38 -2.30 -11.65
C GLU A 308 -15.89 -2.46 -11.88
N SER A 309 -15.50 -2.77 -13.12
CA SER A 309 -14.10 -2.71 -13.53
C SER A 309 -13.69 -1.27 -13.79
N LEU A 310 -13.65 -0.43 -12.74
CA LEU A 310 -13.30 0.99 -12.84
C LEU A 310 -11.93 1.20 -13.52
N HIS A 311 -10.98 0.33 -13.22
CA HIS A 311 -9.64 0.32 -13.81
C HIS A 311 -9.61 0.05 -15.32
N LEU A 312 -10.68 -0.50 -15.92
CA LEU A 312 -10.78 -0.74 -17.36
C LEU A 312 -11.63 0.32 -18.09
N ASN A 313 -12.17 1.32 -17.38
CA ASN A 313 -13.05 2.31 -17.97
C ASN A 313 -12.83 3.69 -17.35
N GLU A 314 -11.93 4.46 -17.98
CA GLU A 314 -11.55 5.81 -17.56
C GLU A 314 -12.76 6.73 -17.34
N SER A 315 -13.70 6.76 -18.29
CA SER A 315 -14.93 7.57 -18.15
C SER A 315 -15.71 7.21 -16.89
N LYS A 316 -15.83 5.92 -16.55
CA LYS A 316 -16.52 5.48 -15.32
C LYS A 316 -15.71 5.86 -14.08
N LEU A 317 -14.40 5.68 -14.10
CA LEU A 317 -13.52 6.06 -12.99
C LEU A 317 -13.63 7.56 -12.68
N ILE A 318 -13.44 8.41 -13.69
CA ILE A 318 -13.54 9.88 -13.57
C ILE A 318 -14.89 10.28 -12.99
N ASN A 319 -15.97 9.72 -13.55
CA ASN A 319 -17.32 10.02 -13.07
C ASN A 319 -17.53 9.55 -11.62
N THR A 320 -16.93 8.42 -11.24
CA THR A 320 -16.94 7.83 -9.89
C THR A 320 -16.29 8.73 -8.87
N VAL A 321 -15.09 9.20 -9.15
CA VAL A 321 -14.35 10.12 -8.29
C VAL A 321 -15.03 11.49 -8.20
N ASN A 322 -15.44 12.06 -9.34
CA ASN A 322 -16.14 13.36 -9.36
C ASN A 322 -17.43 13.36 -8.54
N PHE A 323 -18.14 12.23 -8.48
CA PHE A 323 -19.34 12.11 -7.65
C PHE A 323 -19.01 12.18 -6.16
N ALA A 324 -17.97 11.48 -5.69
CA ALA A 324 -17.55 11.55 -4.30
C ALA A 324 -17.24 13.00 -3.89
N ASN A 325 -16.39 13.66 -4.68
CA ASN A 325 -15.96 15.04 -4.43
C ASN A 325 -17.11 16.05 -4.43
N ASN A 326 -18.11 15.87 -5.28
CA ASN A 326 -19.20 16.83 -5.43
C ASN A 326 -20.32 16.70 -4.38
N ASN A 327 -20.39 15.60 -3.64
CA ASN A 327 -21.55 15.30 -2.78
C ASN A 327 -21.25 15.22 -1.27
N SER A 328 -20.00 15.44 -0.84
CA SER A 328 -19.60 15.45 0.59
C SER A 328 -19.97 14.19 1.39
N TYR A 329 -20.19 13.05 0.72
CA TYR A 329 -20.41 11.76 1.37
C TYR A 329 -19.12 11.23 1.99
N ASN A 330 -19.21 10.38 3.01
CA ASN A 330 -18.08 9.70 3.62
C ASN A 330 -17.57 8.54 2.75
N VAL A 331 -17.12 8.87 1.53
CA VAL A 331 -16.42 7.95 0.64
C VAL A 331 -15.00 7.79 1.17
N ILE A 332 -14.65 6.55 1.50
CA ILE A 332 -13.39 6.19 2.16
C ILE A 332 -12.55 5.26 1.30
N GLY A 333 -13.10 4.78 0.18
CA GLY A 333 -12.36 3.94 -0.75
C GLY A 333 -13.12 3.60 -2.03
N TYR A 334 -12.41 2.92 -2.92
CA TYR A 334 -12.89 2.46 -4.21
C TYR A 334 -12.43 1.03 -4.45
N THR A 335 -13.37 0.09 -4.59
CA THR A 335 -13.05 -1.28 -5.00
C THR A 335 -12.74 -1.28 -6.48
N LEU A 336 -11.50 -1.65 -6.83
CA LEU A 336 -11.06 -1.67 -8.22
C LEU A 336 -11.15 -3.06 -8.84
N LYS A 337 -10.68 -4.09 -8.12
CA LYS A 337 -10.57 -5.44 -8.65
C LYS A 337 -10.43 -6.48 -7.54
N ASP A 338 -11.08 -7.61 -7.74
CA ASP A 338 -10.88 -8.83 -7.00
C ASP A 338 -9.98 -9.76 -7.81
N GLU A 339 -8.93 -10.27 -7.17
CA GLU A 339 -7.94 -11.22 -7.65
C GLU A 339 -7.32 -10.83 -9.01
N PRO A 340 -6.62 -9.68 -9.10
CA PRO A 340 -5.95 -9.27 -10.32
C PRO A 340 -4.77 -10.18 -10.67
N GLU A 341 -4.58 -10.43 -11.96
CA GLU A 341 -3.37 -11.07 -12.49
C GLU A 341 -2.38 -9.99 -13.04
N PRO A 342 -1.08 -10.30 -13.21
CA PRO A 342 -0.07 -9.31 -13.61
C PRO A 342 -0.37 -8.49 -14.87
N ASP A 343 -1.06 -9.06 -15.86
CA ASP A 343 -1.49 -8.36 -17.08
C ASP A 343 -2.51 -7.24 -16.83
N GLN A 344 -3.05 -7.14 -15.61
CA GLN A 344 -4.00 -6.11 -15.19
C GLN A 344 -3.35 -5.00 -14.35
N PHE A 345 -2.11 -5.18 -13.89
CA PHE A 345 -1.46 -4.27 -12.93
C PHE A 345 -1.29 -2.87 -13.48
N SER A 346 -0.97 -2.74 -14.77
CA SER A 346 -0.83 -1.44 -15.40
C SER A 346 -2.12 -0.61 -15.39
N ALA A 347 -3.25 -1.24 -15.74
CA ALA A 347 -4.56 -0.59 -15.69
C ALA A 347 -4.94 -0.21 -14.24
N LEU A 348 -4.57 -1.04 -13.27
CA LEU A 348 -4.76 -0.74 -11.85
C LEU A 348 -3.90 0.44 -11.41
N ARG A 349 -2.62 0.50 -11.78
CA ARG A 349 -1.75 1.64 -11.46
C ARG A 349 -2.32 2.97 -11.94
N GLN A 350 -2.83 3.00 -13.18
CA GLN A 350 -3.47 4.20 -13.71
C GLN A 350 -4.68 4.62 -12.88
N ALA A 351 -5.51 3.65 -12.46
CA ALA A 351 -6.67 3.92 -11.62
C ALA A 351 -6.29 4.37 -10.20
N HIS A 352 -5.29 3.74 -9.59
CA HIS A 352 -4.70 4.14 -8.31
C HIS A 352 -4.20 5.58 -8.39
N ASN A 353 -3.32 5.90 -9.35
CA ASN A 353 -2.79 7.25 -9.55
C ASN A 353 -3.90 8.29 -9.69
N TYR A 354 -4.90 8.02 -10.53
CA TYR A 354 -6.01 8.94 -10.73
C TYR A 354 -6.80 9.20 -9.45
N ILE A 355 -7.14 8.15 -8.68
CA ILE A 355 -7.85 8.31 -7.41
C ILE A 355 -6.99 9.07 -6.41
N TYR A 356 -5.72 8.72 -6.28
CA TYR A 356 -4.84 9.42 -5.34
C TYR A 356 -4.64 10.90 -5.66
N GLU A 357 -4.67 11.28 -6.94
CA GLU A 357 -4.58 12.68 -7.37
C GLU A 357 -5.90 13.45 -7.14
N ASN A 358 -7.05 12.78 -7.25
CA ASN A 358 -8.35 13.45 -7.31
C ASN A 358 -9.24 13.24 -6.07
N ASP A 359 -8.97 12.23 -5.24
CA ASP A 359 -9.59 11.96 -3.94
C ASP A 359 -8.53 11.42 -2.96
N PRO A 360 -7.66 12.29 -2.43
CA PRO A 360 -6.50 11.89 -1.61
C PRO A 360 -6.87 11.33 -0.23
N ASP A 361 -8.14 11.44 0.19
CA ASP A 361 -8.63 10.93 1.48
C ASP A 361 -9.19 9.49 1.37
N ALA A 362 -9.27 8.91 0.16
CA ALA A 362 -9.82 7.59 -0.09
C ALA A 362 -8.75 6.56 -0.52
N LEU A 363 -9.00 5.27 -0.28
CA LEU A 363 -8.14 4.17 -0.71
C LEU A 363 -8.68 3.45 -1.95
N PRO A 364 -7.89 3.26 -3.02
CA PRO A 364 -8.20 2.29 -4.05
C PRO A 364 -7.83 0.88 -3.54
N ILE A 365 -8.84 0.03 -3.40
CA ILE A 365 -8.75 -1.29 -2.78
C ILE A 365 -8.78 -2.35 -3.86
N CYS A 366 -7.79 -3.23 -3.83
CA CYS A 366 -7.85 -4.52 -4.50
C CYS A 366 -7.65 -5.62 -3.45
N ASN A 367 -8.33 -6.73 -3.68
CA ASN A 367 -8.07 -7.95 -2.95
C ASN A 367 -7.29 -8.89 -3.88
N ILE A 368 -6.12 -9.37 -3.48
CA ILE A 368 -5.23 -10.15 -4.36
C ILE A 368 -5.29 -11.66 -4.10
N LEU A 369 -4.80 -12.45 -5.07
CA LEU A 369 -4.88 -13.91 -5.01
C LEU A 369 -4.13 -14.47 -3.78
N PRO A 370 -4.67 -15.49 -3.09
CA PRO A 370 -3.93 -16.25 -2.09
C PRO A 370 -2.93 -17.23 -2.73
N ASN A 371 -1.98 -17.74 -1.94
CA ASN A 371 -0.95 -18.68 -2.37
C ASN A 371 -1.48 -19.93 -3.10
N TYR A 372 -2.49 -20.61 -2.55
CA TYR A 372 -3.04 -21.82 -3.18
C TYR A 372 -3.66 -21.50 -4.54
N ALA A 373 -4.31 -20.35 -4.68
CA ALA A 373 -4.92 -19.97 -5.95
C ALA A 373 -3.82 -19.70 -6.98
N TRP A 374 -2.76 -19.00 -6.59
CA TRP A 374 -1.60 -18.78 -7.47
C TRP A 374 -1.04 -20.08 -8.03
N SER A 375 -0.91 -21.13 -7.20
CA SER A 375 -0.35 -22.43 -7.61
C SER A 375 -1.07 -23.14 -8.77
N TYR A 376 -2.29 -22.72 -9.14
CA TYR A 376 -3.04 -23.30 -10.27
C TYR A 376 -2.60 -22.72 -11.63
N GLY A 377 -1.38 -23.04 -12.06
CA GLY A 377 -0.88 -22.78 -13.42
C GLY A 377 -0.40 -21.35 -13.70
N ARG A 378 -0.44 -20.46 -12.70
CA ARG A 378 0.00 -19.06 -12.84
C ARG A 378 1.52 -18.90 -12.79
N PRO A 379 2.29 -19.66 -11.98
CA PRO A 379 3.75 -19.63 -12.05
C PRO A 379 4.28 -19.90 -13.46
N GLU A 380 3.73 -20.89 -14.16
CA GLU A 380 4.12 -21.22 -15.52
C GLU A 380 3.66 -20.15 -16.53
N LYS A 381 2.48 -19.56 -16.31
CA LYS A 381 1.94 -18.49 -17.17
C LYS A 381 2.78 -17.21 -17.11
N TYR A 382 3.23 -16.82 -15.91
CA TYR A 382 3.88 -15.53 -15.66
C TYR A 382 5.38 -15.62 -15.40
N GLY A 383 5.94 -16.82 -15.19
CA GLY A 383 7.37 -17.01 -14.93
C GLY A 383 7.84 -16.51 -13.56
N ILE A 384 6.93 -16.34 -12.61
CA ILE A 384 7.21 -15.84 -11.25
C ILE A 384 6.50 -16.71 -10.20
N ASP A 385 7.11 -16.86 -9.04
CA ASP A 385 6.50 -17.54 -7.90
C ASP A 385 5.50 -16.63 -7.17
N TYR A 386 4.95 -17.11 -6.05
CA TYR A 386 3.91 -16.38 -5.32
C TYR A 386 4.44 -15.10 -4.65
N GLU A 387 5.63 -15.16 -4.05
CA GLU A 387 6.27 -13.97 -3.49
C GLU A 387 6.55 -12.93 -4.59
N GLY A 388 7.07 -13.37 -5.74
CA GLY A 388 7.28 -12.53 -6.91
C GLY A 388 5.99 -11.89 -7.42
N TYR A 389 4.86 -12.60 -7.38
CA TYR A 389 3.54 -12.03 -7.72
C TYR A 389 3.13 -10.91 -6.75
N VAL A 390 3.23 -11.13 -5.44
CA VAL A 390 2.88 -10.13 -4.42
C VAL A 390 3.79 -8.91 -4.52
N GLN A 391 5.10 -9.12 -4.70
CA GLN A 391 6.07 -8.03 -4.86
C GLN A 391 5.81 -7.23 -6.14
N LYS A 392 5.59 -7.90 -7.28
CA LYS A 392 5.27 -7.25 -8.56
C LYS A 392 3.98 -6.43 -8.46
N TYR A 393 2.97 -6.92 -7.73
CA TYR A 393 1.76 -6.14 -7.46
C TYR A 393 2.08 -4.85 -6.71
N ILE A 394 2.86 -4.92 -5.62
CA ILE A 394 3.22 -3.75 -4.83
C ILE A 394 4.03 -2.74 -5.65
N ASP A 395 5.03 -3.23 -6.40
CA ASP A 395 5.93 -2.39 -7.20
C ASP A 395 5.20 -1.66 -8.33
N GLU A 396 4.36 -2.37 -9.10
CA GLU A 396 3.69 -1.79 -10.26
C GLU A 396 2.45 -0.98 -9.87
N VAL A 397 1.64 -1.51 -8.94
CA VAL A 397 0.34 -0.93 -8.60
C VAL A 397 0.47 0.16 -7.52
N GLN A 398 1.48 0.08 -6.65
CA GLN A 398 1.69 1.00 -5.52
C GLN A 398 0.44 1.19 -4.65
N PRO A 399 -0.10 0.10 -4.07
CA PRO A 399 -1.25 0.16 -3.18
C PRO A 399 -0.85 0.75 -1.82
N ALA A 400 -1.73 1.54 -1.19
CA ALA A 400 -1.54 1.97 0.20
C ALA A 400 -2.00 0.90 1.22
N VAL A 401 -2.74 -0.12 0.77
CA VAL A 401 -3.16 -1.27 1.59
C VAL A 401 -3.17 -2.53 0.73
N ILE A 402 -2.70 -3.64 1.27
CA ILE A 402 -2.79 -4.97 0.65
C ILE A 402 -3.73 -5.87 1.46
N GLY A 403 -4.37 -6.81 0.77
CA GLY A 403 -5.24 -7.82 1.37
C GLY A 403 -5.43 -8.99 0.41
N HIS A 404 -5.90 -10.13 0.92
CA HIS A 404 -5.97 -11.38 0.15
C HIS A 404 -7.26 -12.17 0.42
N THR A 405 -7.70 -12.99 -0.53
CA THR A 405 -8.85 -13.92 -0.40
C THR A 405 -8.43 -15.32 0.06
N HIS A 406 -7.80 -15.44 1.23
CA HIS A 406 -7.38 -16.77 1.69
C HIS A 406 -8.52 -17.49 2.41
N TYR A 407 -9.09 -18.51 1.77
CA TYR A 407 -10.13 -19.36 2.35
C TYR A 407 -9.52 -20.57 3.07
N ALA A 408 -9.36 -20.44 4.39
CA ALA A 408 -8.68 -21.44 5.20
C ALA A 408 -9.52 -22.69 5.51
N LEU A 409 -10.85 -22.57 5.68
CA LEU A 409 -11.68 -23.61 6.29
C LEU A 409 -12.18 -24.65 5.27
N LEU A 410 -11.78 -25.92 5.41
CA LEU A 410 -12.16 -26.99 4.46
C LEU A 410 -13.34 -27.85 4.95
N GLU A 411 -14.12 -28.39 4.01
CA GLU A 411 -15.37 -29.12 4.24
C GLU A 411 -15.19 -30.35 5.15
N ASP A 412 -14.04 -31.01 5.00
CA ASP A 412 -13.62 -32.20 5.75
C ASP A 412 -13.26 -31.90 7.22
N GLY A 413 -13.30 -30.62 7.62
CA GLY A 413 -13.01 -30.16 8.97
C GLY A 413 -11.55 -29.81 9.20
N THR A 414 -10.68 -29.97 8.20
CA THR A 414 -9.30 -29.48 8.23
C THR A 414 -9.22 -28.02 7.80
N ASP A 415 -8.04 -27.43 7.96
CA ASP A 415 -7.73 -26.10 7.46
C ASP A 415 -6.61 -26.20 6.42
N ARG A 416 -6.55 -25.24 5.50
CA ARG A 416 -5.45 -25.14 4.56
C ARG A 416 -4.13 -24.94 5.31
N THR A 417 -3.17 -25.83 5.04
CA THR A 417 -1.86 -25.81 5.71
C THR A 417 -1.04 -24.57 5.39
N ASP A 418 -1.34 -23.92 4.26
CA ASP A 418 -0.66 -22.74 3.74
C ASP A 418 -1.30 -21.40 4.19
N PHE A 419 -2.26 -21.43 5.12
CA PHE A 419 -2.87 -20.22 5.66
C PHE A 419 -1.83 -19.31 6.31
N TYR A 420 -1.04 -19.84 7.24
CA TYR A 420 -0.08 -19.02 7.98
C TYR A 420 1.11 -18.56 7.14
N SER A 421 1.59 -19.35 6.18
CA SER A 421 2.65 -18.90 5.26
C SER A 421 2.17 -17.74 4.37
N ASN A 422 0.88 -17.70 4.03
CA ASN A 422 0.28 -16.53 3.39
C ASN A 422 0.30 -15.29 4.31
N LEU A 423 -0.04 -15.46 5.59
CA LEU A 423 -0.04 -14.37 6.57
C LEU A 423 1.36 -13.83 6.84
N GLU A 424 2.39 -14.69 6.93
CA GLU A 424 3.81 -14.29 7.06
C GLU A 424 4.22 -13.41 5.87
N LEU A 425 4.01 -13.88 4.64
CA LEU A 425 4.38 -13.13 3.44
C LEU A 425 3.71 -11.75 3.39
N PHE A 426 2.41 -11.67 3.67
CA PHE A 426 1.69 -10.39 3.60
C PHE A 426 2.09 -9.44 4.72
N ARG A 427 2.38 -9.95 5.92
CA ARG A 427 2.94 -9.14 7.00
C ARG A 427 4.28 -8.55 6.59
N ASP A 428 5.20 -9.39 6.09
CA ASP A 428 6.54 -8.95 5.73
C ASP A 428 6.49 -7.92 4.59
N LYS A 429 5.70 -8.18 3.54
CA LYS A 429 5.52 -7.24 2.43
C LYS A 429 4.83 -5.94 2.85
N SER A 430 3.89 -5.99 3.79
CA SER A 430 3.26 -4.80 4.37
C SER A 430 4.29 -3.95 5.12
N LEU A 431 5.14 -4.56 5.95
CA LEU A 431 6.17 -3.87 6.73
C LEU A 431 7.31 -3.33 5.85
N GLU A 432 7.84 -4.13 4.92
CA GLU A 432 8.89 -3.76 3.97
C GLU A 432 8.53 -2.49 3.18
N ASN A 433 7.24 -2.34 2.83
CA ASN A 433 6.74 -1.23 2.02
C ASN A 433 6.02 -0.15 2.84
N GLY A 434 5.88 -0.33 4.16
CA GLY A 434 5.18 0.60 5.05
C GLY A 434 3.70 0.82 4.70
N ILE A 435 3.03 -0.18 4.12
CA ILE A 435 1.63 -0.11 3.67
C ILE A 435 0.70 -0.87 4.63
N GLY A 436 -0.60 -0.58 4.59
CA GLY A 436 -1.58 -1.28 5.41
C GLY A 436 -1.78 -2.74 5.02
N LEU A 437 -2.27 -3.55 5.96
CA LEU A 437 -2.66 -4.93 5.75
C LEU A 437 -4.12 -5.14 6.17
N PHE A 438 -4.96 -5.69 5.29
CA PHE A 438 -6.31 -6.15 5.60
C PHE A 438 -6.39 -7.67 5.60
N GLY A 439 -6.99 -8.21 6.67
CA GLY A 439 -7.26 -9.62 6.81
C GLY A 439 -8.60 -10.04 6.23
N PHE A 440 -8.74 -11.33 5.92
CA PHE A 440 -9.93 -11.86 5.26
C PHE A 440 -10.50 -13.06 6.02
N VAL A 441 -11.79 -13.01 6.35
CA VAL A 441 -12.48 -13.96 7.21
C VAL A 441 -13.57 -14.67 6.42
N LEU A 442 -13.41 -15.97 6.21
CA LEU A 442 -14.44 -16.81 5.63
C LEU A 442 -15.49 -17.17 6.69
N VAL A 443 -16.75 -16.95 6.33
CA VAL A 443 -17.93 -17.25 7.16
C VAL A 443 -18.82 -18.28 6.47
N THR A 444 -19.04 -18.11 5.18
CA THR A 444 -20.05 -18.85 4.40
C THR A 444 -19.42 -19.95 3.56
N ASP A 445 -19.94 -21.18 3.69
CA ASP A 445 -19.60 -22.28 2.79
C ASP A 445 -20.05 -22.01 1.36
N HIS A 446 -19.32 -22.53 0.38
CA HIS A 446 -19.65 -22.33 -1.03
C HIS A 446 -19.00 -23.35 -1.97
N TRP A 447 -19.63 -23.56 -3.12
CA TRP A 447 -19.34 -24.60 -4.10
C TRP A 447 -17.97 -24.52 -4.79
N ALA A 448 -17.38 -23.32 -4.84
CA ALA A 448 -16.16 -23.07 -5.61
C ALA A 448 -14.92 -23.72 -4.97
N GLY A 449 -15.11 -24.40 -3.84
CA GLY A 449 -14.16 -25.32 -3.24
C GLY A 449 -14.85 -26.17 -2.17
N PRO A 450 -14.13 -27.09 -1.54
CA PRO A 450 -14.64 -27.85 -0.42
C PRO A 450 -14.54 -26.98 0.84
N TYR A 451 -15.40 -25.97 1.00
CA TYR A 451 -15.36 -25.06 2.15
C TYR A 451 -16.47 -25.34 3.15
N ARG A 452 -16.16 -25.27 4.45
CA ARG A 452 -17.16 -25.42 5.53
C ARG A 452 -17.70 -24.09 6.00
N ARG A 453 -18.94 -24.10 6.51
CA ARG A 453 -19.53 -22.98 7.27
C ARG A 453 -18.68 -22.77 8.52
N ALA A 454 -18.36 -21.52 8.82
CA ALA A 454 -17.55 -21.19 9.98
C ALA A 454 -18.35 -21.31 11.27
N SER A 455 -17.76 -21.93 12.29
CA SER A 455 -18.21 -21.85 13.68
C SER A 455 -17.75 -20.54 14.34
N GLY A 456 -18.25 -20.27 15.54
CA GLY A 456 -17.79 -19.12 16.34
C GLY A 456 -16.28 -19.14 16.61
N SER A 457 -15.68 -20.30 16.85
CA SER A 457 -14.22 -20.39 17.05
C SER A 457 -13.44 -20.14 15.77
N ASP A 458 -13.95 -20.56 14.60
CA ASP A 458 -13.28 -20.34 13.32
C ASP A 458 -13.27 -18.85 12.95
N ILE A 459 -14.38 -18.15 13.22
CA ILE A 459 -14.49 -16.70 12.97
C ILE A 459 -13.49 -15.94 13.84
N ARG A 460 -13.44 -16.22 15.15
CA ARG A 460 -12.46 -15.59 16.08
C ARG A 460 -11.02 -15.93 15.70
N TRP A 461 -10.75 -17.20 15.41
CA TRP A 461 -9.42 -17.67 15.03
C TRP A 461 -8.88 -16.97 13.79
N GLN A 462 -9.68 -16.88 12.72
CA GLN A 462 -9.30 -16.16 11.51
C GLN A 462 -9.09 -14.67 11.80
N ALA A 463 -10.07 -14.00 12.42
CA ALA A 463 -10.01 -12.55 12.67
C ALA A 463 -8.79 -12.17 13.53
N TYR A 464 -8.61 -12.83 14.67
CA TYR A 464 -7.52 -12.50 15.59
C TYR A 464 -6.16 -13.01 15.13
N SER A 465 -6.09 -14.07 14.30
CA SER A 465 -4.83 -14.44 13.64
C SER A 465 -4.37 -13.33 12.69
N HIS A 466 -5.25 -12.80 11.84
CA HIS A 466 -4.88 -11.66 10.98
C HIS A 466 -4.43 -10.45 11.80
N MET A 467 -5.14 -10.12 12.88
CA MET A 467 -4.76 -9.00 13.77
C MET A 467 -3.41 -9.25 14.46
N ALA A 468 -3.09 -10.48 14.86
CA ALA A 468 -1.79 -10.85 15.45
C ALA A 468 -0.65 -10.72 14.45
N TYR A 469 -0.93 -10.93 13.16
CA TYR A 469 -0.03 -10.67 12.04
C TYR A 469 0.04 -9.20 11.62
N GLY A 470 -0.62 -8.30 12.35
CA GLY A 470 -0.55 -6.85 12.11
C GLY A 470 -1.61 -6.33 11.13
N ALA A 471 -2.63 -7.11 10.80
CA ALA A 471 -3.75 -6.59 10.01
C ALA A 471 -4.42 -5.42 10.75
N LYS A 472 -4.56 -4.30 10.04
CA LYS A 472 -5.17 -3.05 10.49
C LYS A 472 -6.61 -2.90 9.99
N GLY A 473 -7.21 -3.98 9.49
CA GLY A 473 -8.59 -4.05 9.04
C GLY A 473 -9.00 -5.47 8.67
N LEU A 474 -10.32 -5.71 8.56
CA LEU A 474 -10.89 -7.03 8.31
C LEU A 474 -11.99 -6.98 7.24
N TYR A 475 -12.06 -8.04 6.46
CA TYR A 475 -13.07 -8.27 5.44
C TYR A 475 -13.72 -9.64 5.60
N TYR A 476 -15.06 -9.68 5.60
CA TYR A 476 -15.81 -10.92 5.79
C TYR A 476 -16.46 -11.42 4.48
N TYR A 477 -16.47 -12.75 4.30
CA TYR A 477 -17.16 -13.41 3.18
C TYR A 477 -18.16 -14.47 3.68
N ASN A 478 -19.47 -14.27 3.56
CA ASN A 478 -20.11 -13.05 3.04
C ASN A 478 -21.35 -12.61 3.82
N TYR A 479 -21.71 -11.35 3.64
CA TYR A 479 -22.80 -10.72 4.37
C TYR A 479 -24.16 -11.24 3.91
N ARG A 480 -24.43 -11.15 2.60
CA ARG A 480 -25.70 -11.59 1.99
C ARG A 480 -25.46 -12.03 0.55
N ILE A 481 -25.92 -13.22 0.19
CA ILE A 481 -25.80 -13.76 -1.16
C ILE A 481 -27.01 -14.63 -1.53
N ASP A 482 -27.53 -14.43 -2.74
CA ASP A 482 -28.64 -15.18 -3.33
C ASP A 482 -28.07 -15.93 -4.53
N ASP A 483 -27.47 -17.07 -4.24
CA ASP A 483 -26.83 -17.93 -5.21
C ASP A 483 -26.84 -19.35 -4.64
N SER A 484 -27.47 -20.29 -5.37
CA SER A 484 -27.66 -21.67 -4.92
C SER A 484 -26.36 -22.44 -4.65
N ARG A 485 -25.24 -21.84 -5.04
CA ARG A 485 -23.92 -22.40 -4.85
C ARG A 485 -23.26 -21.96 -3.54
N PHE A 486 -23.94 -21.18 -2.71
CA PHE A 486 -23.48 -20.69 -1.42
C PHE A 486 -24.44 -21.13 -0.32
N GLY A 487 -23.90 -21.37 0.87
CA GLY A 487 -24.68 -21.48 2.08
C GLY A 487 -25.25 -20.14 2.52
N GLU A 488 -25.95 -20.14 3.66
CA GLU A 488 -26.55 -18.92 4.21
C GLU A 488 -25.47 -17.93 4.71
N GLY A 489 -25.64 -16.64 4.39
CA GLY A 489 -24.73 -15.56 4.81
C GLY A 489 -24.91 -15.12 6.26
N ILE A 490 -24.24 -14.01 6.62
CA ILE A 490 -24.41 -13.33 7.91
C ILE A 490 -25.86 -12.86 8.11
N VAL A 491 -26.56 -12.52 7.02
CA VAL A 491 -28.00 -12.27 6.99
C VAL A 491 -28.66 -13.14 5.92
N ASP A 492 -29.95 -13.47 6.12
CA ASP A 492 -30.73 -14.27 5.17
C ASP A 492 -30.93 -13.51 3.85
N HIS A 493 -30.75 -14.23 2.74
CA HIS A 493 -30.83 -13.64 1.42
C HIS A 493 -32.25 -13.22 1.04
N VAL A 494 -33.28 -13.92 1.52
CA VAL A 494 -34.68 -13.68 1.17
C VAL A 494 -35.23 -12.46 1.90
N ASN A 495 -35.14 -12.45 3.22
CA ASN A 495 -35.81 -11.47 4.08
C ASN A 495 -34.87 -10.44 4.74
N GLY A 496 -33.55 -10.60 4.58
CA GLY A 496 -32.54 -9.70 5.13
C GLY A 496 -32.40 -9.74 6.66
N GLN A 497 -32.99 -10.75 7.32
CA GLN A 497 -32.92 -10.88 8.78
C GLN A 497 -31.58 -11.50 9.22
N PRO A 498 -31.07 -11.14 10.41
CA PRO A 498 -29.93 -11.80 11.04
C PRO A 498 -30.06 -13.33 11.11
N THR A 499 -28.98 -14.03 10.77
CA THR A 499 -28.86 -15.50 10.92
C THR A 499 -28.12 -15.84 12.22
N ASP A 500 -27.83 -17.12 12.46
CA ASP A 500 -26.99 -17.52 13.60
C ASP A 500 -25.54 -17.00 13.48
N LEU A 501 -25.02 -16.85 12.25
CA LEU A 501 -23.71 -16.26 11.97
C LEU A 501 -23.63 -14.79 12.38
N TYR A 502 -24.74 -14.04 12.31
CA TYR A 502 -24.80 -12.62 12.67
C TYR A 502 -24.25 -12.36 14.07
N ASN A 503 -24.74 -13.10 15.05
CA ASN A 503 -24.32 -12.93 16.44
C ASN A 503 -22.86 -13.36 16.65
N LEU A 504 -22.38 -14.36 15.91
CA LEU A 504 -20.98 -14.80 15.99
C LEU A 504 -20.02 -13.73 15.45
N VAL A 505 -20.39 -13.11 14.32
CA VAL A 505 -19.63 -12.00 13.72
C VAL A 505 -19.69 -10.76 14.62
N GLN A 506 -20.88 -10.38 15.10
CA GLN A 506 -21.05 -9.23 16.00
C GLN A 506 -20.19 -9.37 17.26
N ASN A 507 -20.29 -10.51 17.97
CA ASN A 507 -19.50 -10.73 19.19
C ASN A 507 -17.99 -10.73 18.91
N THR A 508 -17.56 -11.21 17.74
CA THR A 508 -16.14 -11.16 17.35
C THR A 508 -15.71 -9.73 17.07
N ASN A 509 -16.52 -8.96 16.33
CA ASN A 509 -16.23 -7.57 15.99
C ASN A 509 -16.23 -6.66 17.21
N ASP A 510 -17.15 -6.83 18.17
CA ASP A 510 -17.20 -6.03 19.41
C ASP A 510 -15.85 -6.06 20.14
N LYS A 511 -15.25 -7.25 20.27
CA LYS A 511 -13.92 -7.41 20.85
C LYS A 511 -12.81 -6.99 19.91
N ALA A 512 -12.94 -7.22 18.59
CA ALA A 512 -11.97 -6.76 17.60
C ALA A 512 -11.82 -5.22 17.60
N PHE A 513 -12.91 -4.46 17.81
CA PHE A 513 -12.81 -3.00 17.95
C PHE A 513 -11.99 -2.61 19.17
N VAL A 514 -12.26 -3.21 20.32
CA VAL A 514 -11.52 -2.89 21.55
C VAL A 514 -10.03 -3.21 21.41
N LEU A 515 -9.70 -4.36 20.85
CA LEU A 515 -8.31 -4.72 20.55
C LEU A 515 -7.71 -3.78 19.48
N GLY A 516 -8.48 -3.46 18.45
CA GLY A 516 -8.10 -2.62 17.32
C GLY A 516 -7.76 -1.18 17.71
N ASP A 517 -8.52 -0.57 18.62
CA ASP A 517 -8.27 0.79 19.12
C ASP A 517 -6.85 0.96 19.66
N GLU A 518 -6.26 -0.10 20.23
CA GLU A 518 -4.87 -0.12 20.65
C GLU A 518 -3.94 -0.60 19.54
N LEU A 519 -4.21 -1.73 18.90
CA LEU A 519 -3.35 -2.32 17.85
C LEU A 519 -3.12 -1.39 16.65
N LEU A 520 -4.07 -0.50 16.32
CA LEU A 520 -3.90 0.47 15.25
C LEU A 520 -2.75 1.46 15.52
N LYS A 521 -2.37 1.67 16.78
CA LYS A 521 -1.26 2.56 17.19
C LYS A 521 0.08 1.84 17.31
N LEU A 522 0.09 0.52 17.21
CA LEU A 522 1.27 -0.31 17.44
C LEU A 522 1.86 -0.85 16.13
N ASN A 523 3.15 -1.14 16.14
CA ASN A 523 3.89 -1.74 15.02
C ASN A 523 4.15 -3.22 15.31
N SER A 524 3.85 -4.10 14.34
CA SER A 524 4.14 -5.52 14.48
C SER A 524 5.63 -5.77 14.31
N ILE A 525 6.29 -6.34 15.32
CA ILE A 525 7.75 -6.60 15.30
C ILE A 525 8.08 -8.09 15.29
N GLY A 526 7.13 -8.96 15.58
CA GLY A 526 7.34 -10.40 15.42
C GLY A 526 6.06 -11.20 15.58
N VAL A 527 6.03 -12.40 15.01
CA VAL A 527 4.94 -13.35 15.19
C VAL A 527 5.52 -14.72 15.49
N TYR A 528 5.02 -15.36 16.54
CA TYR A 528 5.55 -16.64 16.99
C TYR A 528 4.46 -17.66 17.27
N HIS A 529 4.73 -18.92 16.93
CA HIS A 529 3.82 -20.03 17.14
C HIS A 529 4.29 -20.94 18.25
N THR A 530 3.39 -21.31 19.14
CA THR A 530 3.57 -22.46 20.02
C THR A 530 2.89 -23.70 19.43
N GLY A 531 3.45 -24.86 19.75
CA GLY A 531 2.97 -26.17 19.30
C GLY A 531 3.35 -27.24 20.32
N LYS A 532 2.90 -28.47 20.12
CA LYS A 532 3.28 -29.58 21.00
C LYS A 532 4.80 -29.81 20.91
N ILE A 533 5.48 -29.71 22.05
CA ILE A 533 6.95 -29.94 22.16
C ILE A 533 7.33 -31.33 21.63
N THR A 534 6.42 -32.31 21.72
CA THR A 534 6.67 -33.70 21.31
C THR A 534 6.66 -33.92 19.80
N ASP A 535 5.97 -33.08 19.03
CA ASP A 535 5.66 -33.36 17.63
C ASP A 535 6.34 -32.36 16.67
N ASN A 536 7.03 -31.34 17.20
CA ASN A 536 7.68 -30.27 16.44
C ASN A 536 6.77 -29.61 15.37
N THR A 537 5.46 -29.58 15.61
CA THR A 537 4.46 -29.04 14.67
C THR A 537 4.17 -27.56 14.95
N ILE A 538 4.91 -26.68 14.29
CA ILE A 538 4.40 -25.33 13.98
C ILE A 538 4.01 -25.31 12.50
N PRO A 539 3.13 -24.39 12.06
CA PRO A 539 2.81 -24.27 10.64
C PRO A 539 4.07 -24.00 9.80
N ASP A 540 4.05 -24.47 8.55
CA ASP A 540 5.15 -24.28 7.61
C ASP A 540 5.43 -22.78 7.38
N ASP A 541 6.70 -22.47 7.13
CA ASP A 541 7.21 -21.10 6.90
C ASP A 541 6.95 -20.09 8.04
N THR A 542 6.56 -20.56 9.23
CA THR A 542 6.35 -19.71 10.41
C THR A 542 7.49 -19.80 11.41
N THR A 543 7.56 -18.83 12.31
CA THR A 543 8.57 -18.82 13.38
C THR A 543 8.07 -19.52 14.63
N ARG A 544 8.82 -20.52 15.10
CA ARG A 544 8.54 -21.18 16.40
C ARG A 544 8.86 -20.22 17.53
N TYR A 545 7.96 -20.12 18.49
CA TYR A 545 8.28 -19.49 19.77
C TYR A 545 9.41 -20.26 20.45
N THR A 546 10.58 -19.66 20.43
CA THR A 546 11.68 -19.92 21.37
C THR A 546 11.77 -18.70 22.27
N THR A 547 12.53 -18.72 23.36
CA THR A 547 12.82 -17.49 24.11
C THR A 547 13.56 -16.52 23.17
N SER A 548 12.80 -15.73 22.41
CA SER A 548 13.28 -14.81 21.39
C SER A 548 13.68 -13.49 22.04
N VAL A 549 14.56 -12.74 21.38
CA VAL A 549 15.12 -11.48 21.89
C VAL A 549 14.02 -10.42 22.10
N ASP A 550 12.93 -10.49 21.33
CA ASP A 550 11.88 -9.47 21.33
C ASP A 550 10.64 -9.85 22.15
N SER A 551 10.61 -11.04 22.75
CA SER A 551 9.49 -11.48 23.58
C SER A 551 9.65 -11.02 25.04
N PRO A 552 8.60 -10.45 25.66
CA PRO A 552 8.64 -10.06 27.06
C PRO A 552 8.55 -11.23 28.05
N PHE A 553 8.44 -12.47 27.54
CA PHE A 553 8.33 -13.68 28.35
C PHE A 553 9.72 -14.27 28.65
N ASP A 554 10.02 -14.46 29.94
CA ASP A 554 11.15 -15.29 30.39
C ASP A 554 10.87 -16.77 30.11
N ARG A 555 9.64 -17.21 30.40
CA ARG A 555 9.14 -18.54 30.05
C ARG A 555 7.67 -18.47 29.71
N PHE A 556 7.28 -19.31 28.76
CA PHE A 556 5.88 -19.48 28.37
C PHE A 556 5.51 -20.97 28.31
N TRP A 557 4.39 -21.32 28.92
CA TRP A 557 3.78 -22.65 28.89
C TRP A 557 2.36 -22.54 28.36
N GLY A 558 2.18 -22.89 27.09
CA GLY A 558 0.90 -22.98 26.43
C GLY A 558 1.11 -23.63 25.08
N GLN A 559 0.17 -24.46 24.66
CA GLN A 559 0.22 -25.11 23.35
C GLN A 559 -0.83 -24.50 22.44
N GLU A 560 -0.55 -24.47 21.14
CA GLU A 560 -1.47 -23.99 20.12
C GLU A 560 -1.87 -22.51 20.34
N PHE A 561 -0.90 -21.69 20.72
CA PHE A 561 -1.04 -20.24 20.78
C PHE A 561 -0.25 -19.57 19.65
N LEU A 562 -0.73 -18.41 19.25
CA LEU A 562 -0.07 -17.45 18.37
C LEU A 562 0.24 -16.20 19.18
N HIS A 563 1.49 -15.71 19.07
CA HIS A 563 1.96 -14.51 19.75
C HIS A 563 2.23 -13.45 18.68
N GLY A 564 1.34 -12.47 18.53
CA GLY A 564 1.66 -11.25 17.80
C GLY A 564 2.39 -10.28 18.73
N VAL A 565 3.64 -9.94 18.43
CA VAL A 565 4.46 -9.03 19.23
C VAL A 565 4.47 -7.65 18.60
N PHE A 566 4.19 -6.63 19.42
CA PHE A 566 4.10 -5.26 18.98
C PHE A 566 4.83 -4.31 19.92
N GLU A 567 5.20 -3.15 19.37
CA GLU A 567 5.70 -1.99 20.11
C GLU A 567 4.95 -0.72 19.70
N ALA A 568 4.97 0.29 20.56
CA ALA A 568 4.43 1.60 20.22
C ALA A 568 5.36 2.34 19.26
N ASP A 569 4.81 3.28 18.48
CA ASP A 569 5.58 4.21 17.66
C ASP A 569 6.23 5.34 18.52
N ASP A 570 6.91 4.93 19.59
CA ASP A 570 7.72 5.79 20.45
C ASP A 570 9.03 5.07 20.73
N ALA A 571 10.10 5.49 20.05
CA ALA A 571 11.43 4.90 20.19
C ALA A 571 12.02 5.02 21.62
N ALA A 572 11.44 5.85 22.49
CA ALA A 572 11.83 5.90 23.91
C ALA A 572 11.11 4.86 24.77
N SER A 573 9.99 4.30 24.29
CA SER A 573 9.25 3.27 24.99
C SER A 573 9.92 1.92 24.80
N ILE A 574 10.15 1.23 25.92
CA ILE A 574 10.57 -0.17 25.93
C ILE A 574 9.40 -1.11 26.17
N ASP A 575 8.17 -0.59 26.21
CA ASP A 575 6.99 -1.40 26.39
C ASP A 575 6.84 -2.41 25.24
N ARG A 576 6.31 -3.58 25.58
CA ARG A 576 5.97 -4.61 24.61
C ARG A 576 4.52 -4.99 24.75
N TYR A 577 3.89 -5.32 23.64
CA TYR A 577 2.51 -5.75 23.59
C TYR A 577 2.46 -7.13 22.94
N ILE A 578 1.68 -8.04 23.53
CA ILE A 578 1.42 -9.36 22.99
C ILE A 578 -0.07 -9.50 22.72
N LEU A 579 -0.45 -9.66 21.46
CA LEU A 579 -1.74 -10.23 21.11
C LEU A 579 -1.60 -11.75 21.15
N LEU A 580 -2.07 -12.34 22.25
CA LEU A 580 -2.07 -13.79 22.45
C LEU A 580 -3.37 -14.37 21.90
N VAL A 581 -3.28 -15.27 20.92
CA VAL A 581 -4.45 -15.90 20.27
C VAL A 581 -4.43 -17.41 20.50
N ASN A 582 -5.55 -17.98 20.94
CA ASN A 582 -5.74 -19.42 21.02
C ASN A 582 -6.08 -19.98 19.64
N LYS A 583 -5.22 -20.83 19.07
CA LYS A 583 -5.41 -21.42 17.73
C LYS A 583 -6.42 -22.55 17.68
N ARG A 584 -6.95 -23.03 18.82
CA ARG A 584 -7.94 -24.12 18.83
C ARG A 584 -9.26 -23.66 18.25
N HIS A 585 -9.70 -24.31 17.18
CA HIS A 585 -10.95 -24.03 16.48
C HIS A 585 -11.46 -25.29 15.77
N GLY A 586 -12.65 -25.22 15.16
CA GLY A 586 -13.21 -26.33 14.39
C GLY A 586 -14.71 -26.23 14.13
N LYS A 587 -15.20 -27.03 13.19
CA LYS A 587 -16.55 -26.94 12.56
C LYS A 587 -17.73 -26.82 13.53
N ASP A 588 -17.64 -27.44 14.69
CA ASP A 588 -18.72 -27.50 15.68
C ASP A 588 -18.35 -26.80 17.02
N MET A 589 -17.33 -25.93 17.01
CA MET A 589 -16.80 -25.30 18.22
C MET A 589 -17.27 -23.84 18.35
N ASN A 590 -18.49 -23.63 18.87
CA ASN A 590 -19.02 -22.27 19.06
C ASN A 590 -18.52 -21.60 20.35
N ILE A 591 -18.50 -22.33 21.47
CA ILE A 591 -17.75 -22.14 22.73
C ILE A 591 -17.95 -23.45 23.50
N THR A 592 -16.94 -24.31 23.57
CA THR A 592 -16.95 -25.51 24.43
C THR A 592 -15.67 -25.51 25.27
N SER A 593 -15.75 -26.05 26.49
CA SER A 593 -14.59 -26.19 27.38
C SER A 593 -13.42 -26.96 26.75
N LEU A 594 -13.67 -27.74 25.70
CA LEU A 594 -12.70 -28.54 24.98
C LEU A 594 -11.73 -27.70 24.12
N ALA A 595 -12.19 -26.54 23.62
CA ALA A 595 -11.35 -25.63 22.83
C ALA A 595 -10.59 -24.62 23.70
N ARG A 596 -10.85 -24.57 25.01
CA ARG A 596 -10.18 -23.64 25.92
C ARG A 596 -8.68 -23.91 25.97
N GLY A 597 -7.91 -22.87 25.75
CA GLY A 597 -6.47 -22.84 25.95
C GLY A 597 -6.15 -22.20 27.30
N THR A 598 -5.16 -22.73 28.01
CA THR A 598 -4.57 -22.07 29.17
C THR A 598 -3.09 -21.85 28.90
N ALA A 599 -2.65 -20.61 29.07
CA ALA A 599 -1.26 -20.22 29.02
C ALA A 599 -0.81 -19.80 30.42
N TYR A 600 0.40 -20.20 30.78
CA TYR A 600 1.12 -19.67 31.94
C TYR A 600 2.41 -19.03 31.45
N PHE A 601 2.86 -17.97 32.10
CA PHE A 601 4.14 -17.35 31.76
C PHE A 601 4.79 -16.64 32.95
N THR A 602 6.11 -16.56 32.91
CA THR A 602 6.91 -15.62 33.69
C THR A 602 7.43 -14.52 32.76
N ILE A 603 7.70 -13.34 33.29
CA ILE A 603 8.20 -12.19 32.51
C ILE A 603 9.72 -12.06 32.65
N ASP A 604 10.33 -11.49 31.61
CA ASP A 604 11.74 -11.09 31.64
C ASP A 604 11.99 -10.03 32.73
N ASP A 605 13.18 -10.03 33.33
CA ASP A 605 13.53 -9.13 34.43
C ASP A 605 13.59 -7.65 34.01
N MET A 606 13.53 -7.36 32.71
CA MET A 606 13.39 -6.00 32.20
C MET A 606 11.99 -5.41 32.38
N TYR A 607 10.96 -6.22 32.72
CA TYR A 607 9.58 -5.76 32.92
C TYR A 607 9.14 -5.99 34.37
N ASP A 608 8.38 -5.05 34.93
CA ASP A 608 7.92 -5.11 36.32
C ASP A 608 6.40 -5.14 36.46
N THR A 609 5.66 -4.78 35.40
CA THR A 609 4.19 -4.75 35.45
C THR A 609 3.59 -5.28 34.16
N VAL A 610 2.55 -6.10 34.32
CA VAL A 610 1.78 -6.70 33.25
C VAL A 610 0.36 -6.16 33.30
N PHE A 611 -0.09 -5.59 32.19
CA PHE A 611 -1.46 -5.14 31.99
C PHE A 611 -2.17 -6.04 30.99
N ILE A 612 -3.45 -6.29 31.20
CA ILE A 612 -4.33 -6.93 30.23
C ILE A 612 -5.42 -5.95 29.83
N LEU A 613 -5.69 -5.86 28.53
CA LEU A 613 -6.80 -5.05 28.03
C LEU A 613 -8.12 -5.75 28.34
N ASN A 614 -9.02 -5.08 29.06
CA ASN A 614 -10.35 -5.59 29.31
C ASN A 614 -11.20 -5.46 28.02
N PRO A 615 -11.66 -6.57 27.41
CA PRO A 615 -12.37 -6.52 26.13
C PRO A 615 -13.77 -5.93 26.22
N LEU A 616 -14.31 -5.70 27.43
CA LEU A 616 -15.63 -5.09 27.63
C LEU A 616 -15.56 -3.58 27.85
N THR A 617 -14.47 -3.10 28.45
CA THR A 617 -14.32 -1.68 28.84
C THR A 617 -13.29 -0.94 28.02
N GLY A 618 -12.37 -1.64 27.36
CA GLY A 618 -11.21 -1.06 26.68
C GLY A 618 -10.16 -0.47 27.61
N ASN A 619 -10.30 -0.65 28.93
CA ASN A 619 -9.30 -0.19 29.89
C ASN A 619 -8.25 -1.26 30.12
N GLU A 620 -7.02 -0.81 30.37
CA GLU A 620 -5.96 -1.67 30.88
C GLU A 620 -6.20 -1.99 32.36
N GLU A 621 -6.04 -3.25 32.73
CA GLU A 621 -6.12 -3.74 34.10
C GLU A 621 -4.80 -4.44 34.46
N ILE A 622 -4.30 -4.24 35.68
CA ILE A 622 -3.11 -4.97 36.14
C ILE A 622 -3.47 -6.46 36.20
N LEU A 623 -2.72 -7.28 35.47
CA LEU A 623 -2.86 -8.72 35.53
C LEU A 623 -2.19 -9.23 36.80
N ALA A 624 -2.98 -9.68 37.76
CA ALA A 624 -2.45 -10.23 39.01
C ALA A 624 -1.71 -11.56 38.77
N ALA A 625 -0.62 -11.77 39.52
CA ALA A 625 0.07 -13.04 39.54
C ALA A 625 -0.86 -14.17 40.00
N HIS A 626 -0.90 -15.26 39.24
CA HIS A 626 -1.60 -16.50 39.59
C HIS A 626 -0.84 -17.29 40.68
N GLY A 627 0.49 -17.19 40.69
CA GLY A 627 1.35 -17.86 41.65
C GLY A 627 2.81 -17.43 41.50
N VAL A 628 3.74 -18.26 41.95
CA VAL A 628 5.18 -18.02 41.84
C VAL A 628 5.87 -19.24 41.23
N TYR A 629 6.77 -19.03 40.28
CA TYR A 629 7.62 -20.06 39.68
C TYR A 629 9.08 -19.61 39.70
N ASN A 630 9.97 -20.38 40.32
CA ASN A 630 11.41 -20.06 40.45
C ASN A 630 11.68 -18.61 40.93
N ASN A 631 10.94 -18.16 41.96
CA ASN A 631 11.01 -16.80 42.53
C ASN A 631 10.55 -15.67 41.60
N LYS A 632 9.92 -15.97 40.46
CA LYS A 632 9.24 -15.00 39.60
C LYS A 632 7.73 -15.14 39.71
N ASP A 633 7.02 -14.03 39.52
CA ASP A 633 5.56 -14.04 39.41
C ASP A 633 5.14 -14.89 38.20
N LEU A 634 4.20 -15.81 38.43
CA LEU A 634 3.63 -16.67 37.43
C LEU A 634 2.24 -16.13 37.07
N TYR A 635 2.04 -15.75 35.82
CA TYR A 635 0.76 -15.27 35.31
C TYR A 635 -0.01 -16.38 34.60
N GLN A 636 -1.33 -16.24 34.52
CA GLN A 636 -2.22 -17.19 33.84
C GLN A 636 -3.20 -16.45 32.94
N ILE A 637 -3.40 -16.98 31.73
CA ILE A 637 -4.43 -16.52 30.80
C ILE A 637 -5.23 -17.74 30.33
N ILE A 638 -6.56 -17.62 30.30
CA ILE A 638 -7.48 -18.64 29.79
C ILE A 638 -8.29 -18.02 28.66
N LEU A 639 -8.23 -18.63 27.48
CA LEU A 639 -8.95 -18.17 26.28
C LEU A 639 -9.85 -19.27 25.75
N ASP A 640 -11.06 -18.90 25.32
CA ASP A 640 -11.93 -19.79 24.55
C ASP A 640 -11.31 -20.09 23.17
N GLY A 641 -11.84 -21.09 22.46
CA GLY A 641 -11.36 -21.47 21.14
C GLY A 641 -11.39 -20.29 20.15
N GLY A 642 -10.27 -20.05 19.48
CA GLY A 642 -10.08 -18.94 18.54
C GLY A 642 -9.91 -17.58 19.19
N ASP A 643 -10.14 -17.44 20.51
CA ASP A 643 -10.21 -16.14 21.18
C ASP A 643 -8.81 -15.53 21.46
N ALA A 644 -8.77 -14.23 21.77
CA ALA A 644 -7.52 -13.48 21.94
C ALA A 644 -7.48 -12.60 23.20
N ALA A 645 -6.28 -12.21 23.66
CA ALA A 645 -6.07 -11.18 24.67
C ALA A 645 -4.88 -10.30 24.31
N LEU A 646 -5.02 -8.98 24.48
CA LEU A 646 -3.91 -8.04 24.35
C LEU A 646 -3.31 -7.78 25.73
N ILE A 647 -2.00 -7.99 25.85
CA ILE A 647 -1.25 -7.89 27.10
C ILE A 647 -0.12 -6.89 26.88
N ARG A 648 0.01 -5.88 27.75
CA ARG A 648 1.12 -4.92 27.74
C ARG A 648 2.09 -5.22 28.88
N PHE A 649 3.38 -5.16 28.57
CA PHE A 649 4.49 -5.37 29.48
C PHE A 649 5.27 -4.07 29.56
N THR A 650 5.48 -3.57 30.77
CA THR A 650 6.14 -2.27 30.98
C THR A 650 7.20 -2.37 32.06
N HIS A 651 8.21 -1.52 31.91
CA HIS A 651 9.16 -1.20 32.96
C HIS A 651 8.73 0.12 33.59
N LEU A 652 8.38 0.12 34.87
CA LEU A 652 8.21 1.37 35.57
C LEU A 652 9.61 1.93 35.80
N PRO A 653 9.96 3.14 35.31
CA PRO A 653 11.26 3.71 35.62
C PRO A 653 11.41 3.77 37.13
N GLU A 654 12.52 3.24 37.63
CA GLU A 654 12.98 3.39 39.02
C GLU A 654 12.63 4.81 39.53
N PRO A 655 11.93 4.97 40.68
CA PRO A 655 11.44 6.27 41.15
C PRO A 655 12.54 7.27 41.57
N THR A 656 13.79 7.11 41.11
CA THR A 656 14.96 7.83 41.60
C THR A 656 15.42 9.01 40.75
N SER A 657 14.80 9.31 39.60
CA SER A 657 15.23 10.45 38.76
C SER A 657 14.31 11.68 38.81
N PHE A 658 13.01 11.51 39.05
CA PHE A 658 12.07 12.65 39.09
C PHE A 658 12.07 13.39 40.43
N PHE A 659 12.51 12.74 41.53
CA PHE A 659 12.55 13.38 42.84
C PHE A 659 13.73 14.34 43.07
N MET A 660 14.78 14.32 42.24
CA MET A 660 15.91 15.27 42.39
C MET A 660 15.71 16.62 41.69
N LEU A 661 14.93 16.68 40.60
CA LEU A 661 14.66 17.94 39.91
C LEU A 661 13.66 18.83 40.68
N GLY A 662 12.78 18.23 41.48
CA GLY A 662 11.83 18.96 42.35
C GLY A 662 12.47 19.63 43.56
N PHE A 663 13.59 19.10 44.09
CA PHE A 663 14.24 19.65 45.28
C PHE A 663 15.31 20.71 44.97
N ALA A 664 15.97 20.65 43.81
CA ALA A 664 16.91 21.69 43.38
C ALA A 664 16.20 23.04 43.10
N GLY A 665 14.97 22.99 42.59
CA GLY A 665 14.12 24.18 42.37
C GLY A 665 13.62 24.82 43.66
N LEU A 666 13.33 24.03 44.71
CA LEU A 666 12.78 24.52 45.96
C LEU A 666 13.85 25.16 46.87
N ILE A 667 15.11 24.74 46.76
CA ILE A 667 16.24 25.33 47.53
C ILE A 667 16.69 26.67 46.92
N CYS A 668 16.51 26.91 45.62
CA CYS A 668 16.80 28.20 45.00
C CYS A 668 15.75 29.29 45.28
N VAL A 669 14.51 28.92 45.64
CA VAL A 669 13.43 29.88 45.94
C VAL A 669 13.43 30.33 47.42
N LEU A 670 13.99 29.54 48.33
CA LEU A 670 14.02 29.86 49.77
C LEU A 670 15.26 30.67 50.22
N LYS A 671 16.22 30.96 49.33
CA LYS A 671 17.38 31.83 49.63
C LYS A 671 17.23 33.30 49.22
N LYS A 672 16.07 33.72 48.68
CA LYS A 672 15.83 35.10 48.20
C LYS A 672 14.75 35.87 48.96
N ARG A 673 14.35 35.42 50.15
CA ARG A 673 13.54 36.20 51.10
C ARG A 673 14.29 36.37 52.42
N ASN A 674 15.24 37.30 52.41
CA ASN A 674 15.76 38.01 53.58
C ASN A 674 16.66 39.13 53.05
N VAL A 675 16.08 40.27 52.65
CA VAL A 675 16.64 41.64 52.76
C VAL A 675 15.49 42.62 52.48
N VAL A 676 15.12 43.36 53.54
CA VAL A 676 14.23 44.54 53.68
C VAL A 676 12.74 44.37 53.40
#